data_AF-A0A1I0F300-F1
#
_entry.id   AF-A0A1I0F300-F1
#
_cell.length_a   1.000
_cell.length_b   1.000
_cell.length_c   1.000
_cell.angle_alpha   90.00
_cell.angle_beta   90.00
_cell.angle_gamma   90.00
#
_symmetry.space_group_name_H-M   'P 1'
#
loop_
_entity.id
_entity.type
_entity.pdbx_description
1 polymer ?
#
loop_
_entity_poly.entity_id
_entity_poly.type
_entity_poly.pdbx_seq_one_letter_code
_entity_poly.pdbx_strand_id
1 'polypeptide(L)'
;MSFKSISAEPHPAGHQIDIRWEFEQGMSYIGIHVIRRDATYPMHPGDGVLVANVDLAAISENLVSDKGLYDNRVYYYSLYPYVNNPPVFDLDNASKISALSTSPNGHSDGMYEQLPEIYRRYDKQSLFLKRFLDIVGGQLDQIESYTHFLREAHDVNVTSDIMLPLLGDWIGWKTDFKRQIIQQREEVKNAPAIYQSVGLLPAVEATVKRISDLESQTKEYVYNIAVSNRPEKFNFWSLQRNVGGMWSEQESLLSLDYGFDGKPSTAVDNNGLRWFFYHTERKAQWEIWCKTTPQYRMDIELAGELANGNIAEGWYQALTEAKLSVLQTASVTQLSSNVWLIDDGSEQYLVEHQQDRMLVYHLTAEAMSLGASSPVVSGDSNYIYKYPTAVQYGNDLWLFWSSYDESDPANPIWSIQFKTRNNARWSDVSPLTSGAPDTTRNPFVSGGSYDSTIQRRYPQAVVDGTGRLWLFWLEKVNNRWQLRYNRHDGTDWGEPLTFPLDAGNDPVVMRDLQVLIDPSPGTPRILVFWSRQAEISTPGTTRWQVVYRIKTDINFDDLWGTVNPLPKHTVDDNHHDREAYPVLTSSGLEVFWSSNREDSGWSIWSGVITDTVANTWDQIQRVSSVDYSQRSPIAIPIIDRIWLIYYSNRERSYDSQAYRATRTFDRRYAGTTTVDVRHLQRIQKYGLEPDYQTYTYDIGANEVRNDTNRIARDTVGVFLQSQTYTDEEVNAEIERLRPVIQEFMPITDRAVFIPYSDYHSEYVYSYTRSCSPAAHYITETYADDFVSALTESAFEDGEDFSDSLGGTS
;
A
#
# COMPACT_ATOMS: atom_id res chain seq x y z
N MET A 1 7.94 33.80 -35.45
CA MET A 1 8.38 35.10 -34.94
C MET A 1 7.73 36.16 -35.80
N SER A 2 6.61 36.71 -35.32
CA SER A 2 5.79 37.68 -36.05
C SER A 2 6.04 39.14 -35.63
N PHE A 3 6.46 39.36 -34.38
CA PHE A 3 6.68 40.69 -33.81
C PHE A 3 8.15 40.93 -33.44
N LYS A 4 8.64 42.12 -33.76
CA LYS A 4 9.97 42.62 -33.38
C LYS A 4 9.99 43.13 -31.94
N SER A 5 8.91 43.78 -31.49
CA SER A 5 8.74 44.23 -30.11
C SER A 5 7.27 44.47 -29.78
N ILE A 6 6.87 44.17 -28.55
CA ILE A 6 5.55 44.48 -27.99
C ILE A 6 5.77 45.14 -26.62
N SER A 7 5.01 46.20 -26.33
CA SER A 7 5.05 46.87 -25.03
C SER A 7 3.64 47.20 -24.55
N ALA A 8 3.40 47.09 -23.24
CA ALA A 8 2.18 47.52 -22.60
C ALA A 8 2.54 48.45 -21.42
N GLU A 9 2.03 49.67 -21.43
CA GLU A 9 2.36 50.70 -20.45
C GLU A 9 1.09 51.23 -19.77
N PRO A 10 1.06 51.38 -18.44
CA PRO A 10 -0.06 52.05 -17.79
C PRO A 10 -0.13 53.52 -18.19
N HIS A 11 -1.33 54.00 -18.46
CA HIS A 11 -1.55 55.40 -18.76
C HIS A 11 -1.56 56.24 -17.47
N PRO A 12 -0.95 57.45 -17.44
CA PRO A 12 -0.91 58.29 -16.24
C PRO A 12 -2.26 58.73 -15.68
N ALA A 13 -3.33 58.64 -16.49
CA ALA A 13 -4.70 58.93 -16.03
C ALA A 13 -5.35 57.79 -15.22
N GLY A 14 -4.68 56.64 -15.09
CA GLY A 14 -5.22 55.46 -14.40
C GLY A 14 -6.29 54.72 -15.21
N HIS A 15 -6.65 53.52 -14.74
CA HIS A 15 -7.67 52.62 -15.34
C HIS A 15 -7.49 52.32 -16.83
N GLN A 16 -6.28 52.53 -17.36
CA GLN A 16 -5.99 52.41 -18.78
C GLN A 16 -4.58 51.85 -19.00
N ILE A 17 -4.46 50.96 -19.99
CA ILE A 17 -3.19 50.39 -20.46
C ILE A 17 -3.09 50.64 -21.96
N ASP A 18 -1.94 51.16 -22.39
CA ASP A 18 -1.61 51.45 -23.78
C ASP A 18 -0.68 50.37 -24.33
N ILE A 19 -1.13 49.67 -25.37
CA ILE A 19 -0.44 48.51 -25.96
C ILE A 19 0.10 48.93 -27.32
N ARG A 20 1.41 48.74 -27.52
CA ARG A 20 2.14 49.05 -28.76
C ARG A 20 2.85 47.82 -29.30
N TRP A 21 2.99 47.75 -30.62
CA TRP A 21 3.69 46.65 -31.28
C TRP A 21 4.46 47.10 -32.53
N GLU A 22 5.52 46.36 -32.86
CA GLU A 22 6.28 46.48 -34.11
C GLU A 22 6.42 45.10 -34.76
N PHE A 23 6.25 45.03 -36.09
CA PHE A 23 6.43 43.80 -36.86
C PHE A 23 7.89 43.60 -37.30
N GLU A 24 8.28 42.35 -37.51
CA GLU A 24 9.53 42.04 -38.21
C GLU A 24 9.45 42.44 -39.69
N GLN A 25 10.58 42.83 -40.28
CA GLN A 25 10.62 43.27 -41.68
C GLN A 25 10.28 42.11 -42.62
N GLY A 26 9.32 42.32 -43.52
CA GLY A 26 8.94 41.35 -44.56
C GLY A 26 7.63 40.59 -44.33
N MET A 27 6.92 40.85 -43.23
CA MET A 27 5.63 40.22 -42.91
C MET A 27 4.45 41.05 -43.44
N SER A 28 3.46 40.39 -44.07
CA SER A 28 2.25 41.03 -44.63
C SER A 28 1.00 40.57 -43.89
N TYR A 29 0.73 41.17 -42.73
CA TYR A 29 -0.52 40.98 -41.99
C TYR A 29 -1.56 42.05 -42.39
N ILE A 30 -2.84 41.69 -42.38
CA ILE A 30 -3.94 42.63 -42.71
C ILE A 30 -4.60 43.23 -41.45
N GLY A 31 -4.47 42.57 -40.30
CA GLY A 31 -5.03 43.06 -39.04
C GLY A 31 -4.54 42.29 -37.82
N ILE A 32 -4.95 42.75 -36.63
CA ILE A 32 -4.60 42.15 -35.33
C ILE A 32 -5.81 42.13 -34.39
N HIS A 33 -6.01 41.01 -33.70
CA HIS A 33 -6.88 40.95 -32.52
C HIS A 33 -6.07 41.10 -31.24
N VAL A 34 -6.41 42.09 -30.44
CA VAL A 34 -5.84 42.28 -29.10
C VAL A 34 -6.84 41.76 -28.09
N ILE A 35 -6.46 40.73 -27.34
CA ILE A 35 -7.34 40.06 -26.38
C ILE A 35 -6.75 40.14 -24.99
N ARG A 36 -7.61 40.37 -24.00
CA ARG A 36 -7.24 40.50 -22.59
C ARG A 36 -7.87 39.43 -21.72
N ARG A 37 -7.11 38.99 -20.72
CA ARG A 37 -7.58 38.29 -19.52
C ARG A 37 -6.91 38.84 -18.26
N ASP A 38 -7.46 38.47 -17.11
CA ASP A 38 -7.19 39.08 -15.79
C ASP A 38 -6.35 38.21 -14.85
N ALA A 39 -5.95 37.00 -15.29
CA ALA A 39 -5.13 36.06 -14.53
C ALA A 39 -4.18 35.20 -15.40
N THR A 40 -4.50 35.00 -16.68
CA THR A 40 -3.71 34.22 -17.64
C THR A 40 -3.62 34.91 -18.98
N TYR A 41 -2.61 34.54 -19.77
CA TYR A 41 -2.62 34.86 -21.20
C TYR A 41 -3.79 34.15 -21.91
N PRO A 42 -4.53 34.85 -22.79
CA PRO A 42 -5.42 34.21 -23.76
C PRO A 42 -4.67 33.16 -24.58
N MET A 43 -5.30 31.99 -24.80
CA MET A 43 -4.72 30.89 -25.58
C MET A 43 -5.19 30.88 -27.04
N HIS A 44 -6.38 31.43 -27.34
CA HIS A 44 -6.89 31.56 -28.70
C HIS A 44 -7.70 32.86 -28.88
N PRO A 45 -8.02 33.28 -30.13
CA PRO A 45 -8.72 34.53 -30.45
C PRO A 45 -10.15 34.71 -29.87
N GLY A 46 -10.67 33.71 -29.15
CA GLY A 46 -11.96 33.76 -28.46
C GLY A 46 -11.85 33.63 -26.94
N ASP A 47 -10.63 33.52 -26.42
CA ASP A 47 -10.35 33.23 -25.01
C ASP A 47 -10.13 34.52 -24.20
N GLY A 48 -11.18 35.29 -23.98
CA GLY A 48 -11.12 36.51 -23.16
C GLY A 48 -11.95 37.66 -23.70
N VAL A 49 -11.57 38.87 -23.31
CA VAL A 49 -12.22 40.11 -23.76
C VAL A 49 -11.46 40.65 -24.96
N LEU A 50 -12.14 40.80 -26.10
CA LEU A 50 -11.61 41.50 -27.27
C LEU A 50 -11.49 42.99 -26.94
N VAL A 51 -10.25 43.48 -26.85
CA VAL A 51 -9.93 44.89 -26.58
C VAL A 51 -10.03 45.71 -27.86
N ALA A 52 -9.44 45.18 -28.94
CA ALA A 52 -9.49 45.81 -30.25
C ALA A 52 -9.36 44.77 -31.36
N ASN A 53 -10.08 45.02 -32.46
CA ASN A 53 -9.83 44.40 -33.75
C ASN A 53 -9.32 45.50 -34.69
N VAL A 54 -8.03 45.44 -35.02
CA VAL A 54 -7.31 46.52 -35.68
C VAL A 54 -7.05 46.13 -37.13
N ASP A 55 -7.58 46.91 -38.08
CA ASP A 55 -7.19 46.85 -39.49
C ASP A 55 -5.91 47.68 -39.68
N LEU A 56 -4.82 47.02 -40.08
CA LEU A 56 -3.51 47.65 -40.21
C LEU A 56 -3.47 48.70 -41.33
N ALA A 57 -4.38 48.64 -42.31
CA ALA A 57 -4.50 49.66 -43.35
C ALA A 57 -5.18 50.95 -42.87
N ALA A 58 -5.88 50.91 -41.73
CA ALA A 58 -6.72 51.99 -41.22
C ALA A 58 -6.09 52.78 -40.06
N ILE A 59 -4.95 52.34 -39.51
CA ILE A 59 -4.31 52.98 -38.37
C ILE A 59 -3.12 53.85 -38.78
N SER A 60 -2.96 54.99 -38.11
CA SER A 60 -1.78 55.85 -38.24
C SER A 60 -0.65 55.46 -37.28
N GLU A 61 -0.96 54.72 -36.22
CA GLU A 61 -0.03 54.27 -35.19
C GLU A 61 -0.39 52.85 -34.72
N ASN A 62 0.62 52.02 -34.46
CA ASN A 62 0.46 50.68 -33.87
C ASN A 62 0.21 50.79 -32.36
N LEU A 63 -0.91 51.38 -31.97
CA LEU A 63 -1.29 51.65 -30.59
C LEU A 63 -2.77 51.37 -30.35
N VAL A 64 -3.07 50.66 -29.26
CA VAL A 64 -4.44 50.47 -28.74
C VAL A 64 -4.47 50.82 -27.26
N SER A 65 -5.48 51.57 -26.84
CA SER A 65 -5.73 51.91 -25.44
C SER A 65 -6.89 51.11 -24.88
N ASP A 66 -6.61 50.27 -23.89
CA ASP A 66 -7.61 49.52 -23.13
C ASP A 66 -8.05 50.33 -21.91
N LYS A 67 -9.36 50.55 -21.72
CA LYS A 67 -9.91 51.47 -20.71
C LYS A 67 -10.92 50.78 -19.80
N GLY A 68 -11.14 51.37 -18.62
CA GLY A 68 -12.11 50.86 -17.64
C GLY A 68 -11.58 49.65 -16.86
N LEU A 69 -10.27 49.63 -16.65
CA LEU A 69 -9.57 48.58 -15.91
C LEU A 69 -9.70 48.79 -14.40
N TYR A 70 -9.66 47.69 -13.64
CA TYR A 70 -9.65 47.73 -12.19
C TYR A 70 -8.29 48.19 -11.66
N ASP A 71 -8.34 48.87 -10.52
CA ASP A 71 -7.18 49.39 -9.82
C ASP A 71 -6.15 48.31 -9.45
N ASN A 72 -4.87 48.64 -9.62
CA ASN A 72 -3.71 47.88 -9.13
C ASN A 72 -3.70 46.40 -9.54
N ARG A 73 -4.28 46.09 -10.70
CA ARG A 73 -4.39 44.71 -11.20
C ARG A 73 -3.55 44.50 -12.45
N VAL A 74 -2.86 43.37 -12.54
CA VAL A 74 -2.10 42.97 -13.72
C VAL A 74 -3.05 42.35 -14.74
N TYR A 75 -3.01 42.87 -15.97
CA TYR A 75 -3.76 42.33 -17.10
C TYR A 75 -2.80 41.69 -18.10
N TYR A 76 -3.28 40.61 -18.73
CA TYR A 76 -2.52 39.78 -19.65
C TYR A 76 -3.12 39.89 -21.04
N TYR A 77 -2.28 40.22 -22.02
CA TYR A 77 -2.68 40.44 -23.40
C TYR A 77 -2.00 39.45 -24.34
N SER A 78 -2.77 38.91 -25.28
CA SER A 78 -2.25 38.16 -26.43
C SER A 78 -2.67 38.87 -27.72
N LEU A 79 -1.71 39.07 -28.62
CA LEU A 79 -1.93 39.65 -29.93
C LEU A 79 -1.99 38.55 -30.98
N TYR A 80 -3.08 38.50 -31.75
CA TYR A 80 -3.28 37.53 -32.82
C TYR A 80 -3.31 38.24 -34.17
N PRO A 81 -2.17 38.36 -34.87
CA PRO A 81 -2.15 38.92 -36.21
C PRO A 81 -2.78 37.92 -37.19
N TYR A 82 -3.44 38.43 -38.23
CA TYR A 82 -4.11 37.62 -39.25
C TYR A 82 -3.85 38.15 -40.67
N VAL A 83 -3.89 37.24 -41.66
CA VAL A 83 -3.48 37.51 -43.05
C VAL A 83 -4.62 37.50 -44.08
N ASN A 84 -5.78 36.92 -43.76
CA ASN A 84 -6.90 36.73 -44.68
C ASN A 84 -8.24 37.19 -44.08
N ASN A 85 -9.26 37.33 -44.94
CA ASN A 85 -10.65 37.47 -44.53
C ASN A 85 -11.47 36.31 -45.17
N PRO A 86 -11.93 35.29 -44.42
CA PRO A 86 -11.98 35.20 -42.96
C PRO A 86 -10.61 35.09 -42.28
N PRO A 87 -10.46 35.58 -41.04
CA PRO A 87 -9.18 35.61 -40.31
C PRO A 87 -8.55 34.22 -40.15
N VAL A 88 -7.31 34.08 -40.61
CA VAL A 88 -6.42 32.97 -40.24
C VAL A 88 -5.37 33.55 -39.32
N PHE A 89 -5.41 33.15 -38.05
CA PHE A 89 -4.59 33.70 -36.99
C PHE A 89 -3.25 32.97 -36.85
N ASP A 90 -2.19 33.74 -36.63
CA ASP A 90 -0.88 33.22 -36.31
C ASP A 90 -0.74 33.07 -34.78
N LEU A 91 -0.59 31.84 -34.31
CA LEU A 91 -0.48 31.49 -32.89
C LEU A 91 0.99 31.43 -32.48
N ASP A 92 1.63 32.59 -32.37
CA ASP A 92 2.99 32.71 -31.84
C ASP A 92 2.99 32.98 -30.32
N ASN A 93 3.80 32.22 -29.58
CA ASN A 93 4.01 32.44 -28.15
C ASN A 93 4.72 33.77 -27.84
N ALA A 94 5.43 34.35 -28.82
CA ALA A 94 6.08 35.65 -28.69
C ALA A 94 5.10 36.84 -28.66
N SER A 95 3.80 36.62 -28.91
CA SER A 95 2.79 37.68 -29.02
C SER A 95 2.09 38.03 -27.70
N LYS A 96 2.77 37.84 -26.56
CA LYS A 96 2.21 37.94 -25.20
C LYS A 96 2.85 39.08 -24.44
N ILE A 97 2.05 39.89 -23.73
CA ILE A 97 2.53 40.99 -22.88
C ILE A 97 1.59 41.20 -21.69
N SER A 98 2.13 41.61 -20.53
CA SER A 98 1.35 41.97 -19.36
C SER A 98 1.67 43.39 -18.87
N ALA A 99 0.71 44.03 -18.19
CA ALA A 99 0.92 45.33 -17.57
C ALA A 99 0.01 45.52 -16.35
N LEU A 100 0.52 46.27 -15.37
CA LEU A 100 -0.24 46.70 -14.18
C LEU A 100 -1.14 47.88 -14.56
N SER A 101 -2.43 47.81 -14.24
CA SER A 101 -3.30 48.98 -14.30
C SER A 101 -3.12 49.85 -13.06
N THR A 102 -2.85 51.14 -13.25
CA THR A 102 -2.67 52.10 -12.15
C THR A 102 -3.97 52.78 -11.78
N SER A 103 -4.11 53.19 -10.53
CA SER A 103 -5.27 53.90 -10.02
C SER A 103 -5.06 55.41 -10.08
N PRO A 104 -6.07 56.21 -10.45
CA PRO A 104 -6.03 57.65 -10.24
C PRO A 104 -6.29 57.94 -8.75
N ASN A 105 -5.24 57.90 -7.92
CA ASN A 105 -5.32 58.14 -6.47
C ASN A 105 -5.63 59.61 -6.10
N GLY A 106 -5.84 60.47 -7.10
CA GLY A 106 -6.34 61.83 -6.90
C GLY A 106 -5.28 62.81 -6.40
N HIS A 107 -3.99 62.50 -6.57
CA HIS A 107 -2.92 63.42 -6.15
C HIS A 107 -2.99 64.76 -6.88
N SER A 108 -3.42 64.78 -8.14
CA SER A 108 -3.58 66.03 -8.88
C SER A 108 -4.69 66.92 -8.31
N ASP A 109 -5.79 66.33 -7.84
CA ASP A 109 -6.89 67.04 -7.19
C ASP A 109 -6.46 67.51 -5.79
N GLY A 110 -5.84 66.64 -5.00
CA GLY A 110 -5.31 66.99 -3.69
C GLY A 110 -4.29 68.14 -3.74
N MET A 111 -3.35 68.11 -4.70
CA MET A 111 -2.40 69.20 -4.91
C MET A 111 -3.08 70.50 -5.32
N TYR A 112 -4.08 70.43 -6.21
CA TYR A 112 -4.83 71.61 -6.64
C TYR A 112 -5.66 72.21 -5.51
N GLU A 113 -6.27 71.38 -4.65
CA GLU A 113 -7.04 71.81 -3.49
C GLU A 113 -6.19 72.47 -2.40
N GLN A 114 -4.95 72.01 -2.22
CA GLN A 114 -3.98 72.60 -1.30
C GLN A 114 -3.44 73.96 -1.77
N LEU A 115 -3.67 74.36 -3.03
CA LEU A 115 -3.30 75.69 -3.50
C LEU A 115 -4.15 76.78 -2.84
N PRO A 116 -3.54 77.94 -2.50
CA PRO A 116 -4.27 79.11 -2.04
C PRO A 116 -5.42 79.48 -3.00
N GLU A 117 -6.56 79.90 -2.44
CA GLU A 117 -7.80 80.16 -3.19
C GLU A 117 -7.61 81.15 -4.35
N ILE A 118 -6.66 82.08 -4.23
CA ILE A 118 -6.34 83.04 -5.28
C ILE A 118 -5.92 82.36 -6.59
N TYR A 119 -5.08 81.32 -6.54
CA TYR A 119 -4.63 80.60 -7.73
C TYR A 119 -5.76 79.80 -8.36
N ARG A 120 -6.58 79.12 -7.53
CA ARG A 120 -7.76 78.39 -8.00
C ARG A 120 -8.79 79.31 -8.66
N ARG A 121 -8.95 80.54 -8.17
CA ARG A 121 -9.88 81.52 -8.76
C ARG A 121 -9.44 81.97 -10.15
N TYR A 122 -8.14 82.19 -10.35
CA TYR A 122 -7.60 82.57 -11.66
C TYR A 122 -7.59 81.41 -12.66
N ASP A 123 -7.36 80.18 -12.20
CA ASP A 123 -7.29 79.01 -13.08
C ASP A 123 -8.68 78.48 -13.51
N LYS A 124 -9.78 78.94 -12.90
CA LYS A 124 -11.15 78.50 -13.24
C LYS A 124 -11.55 78.67 -14.72
N GLN A 125 -10.91 79.57 -15.46
CA GLN A 125 -11.23 79.83 -16.87
C GLN A 125 -10.36 79.04 -17.85
N SER A 126 -9.08 78.81 -17.53
CA SER A 126 -8.12 78.14 -18.41
C SER A 126 -7.86 76.68 -18.04
N LEU A 127 -8.04 76.31 -16.77
CA LEU A 127 -7.64 75.02 -16.18
C LEU A 127 -6.18 74.65 -16.50
N PHE A 128 -5.34 75.65 -16.77
CA PHE A 128 -3.97 75.43 -17.21
C PHE A 128 -3.12 74.89 -16.07
N LEU A 129 -3.27 75.46 -14.88
CA LEU A 129 -2.58 75.02 -13.68
C LEU A 129 -3.08 73.63 -13.25
N LYS A 130 -4.39 73.38 -13.35
CA LYS A 130 -4.96 72.04 -13.12
C LYS A 130 -4.37 70.99 -14.07
N ARG A 131 -4.35 71.26 -15.38
CA ARG A 131 -3.75 70.35 -16.38
C ARG A 131 -2.25 70.13 -16.16
N PHE A 132 -1.53 71.16 -15.72
CA PHE A 132 -0.12 71.01 -15.36
C PHE A 132 0.06 70.09 -14.15
N LEU A 133 -0.77 70.26 -13.11
CA LEU A 133 -0.77 69.38 -11.95
C LEU A 133 -1.28 67.97 -12.26
N ASP A 134 -2.11 67.78 -13.28
CA ASP A 134 -2.53 66.45 -13.73
C ASP A 134 -1.36 65.63 -14.31
N ILE A 135 -0.38 66.29 -14.95
CA ILE A 135 0.83 65.61 -15.44
C ILE A 135 1.65 65.08 -14.24
N VAL A 136 1.91 65.93 -13.26
CA VAL A 136 2.72 65.56 -12.08
C VAL A 136 1.95 64.60 -11.17
N GLY A 137 0.66 64.86 -10.95
CA GLY A 137 -0.23 64.05 -10.13
C GLY A 137 -0.42 62.65 -10.71
N GLY A 138 -0.60 62.52 -12.03
CA GLY A 138 -0.69 61.21 -12.68
C GLY A 138 0.59 60.37 -12.51
N GLN A 139 1.77 61.00 -12.51
CA GLN A 139 3.02 60.29 -12.21
C GLN A 139 3.12 59.85 -10.74
N LEU A 140 2.66 60.69 -9.79
CA LEU A 140 2.60 60.32 -8.37
C LEU A 140 1.59 59.20 -8.10
N ASP A 141 0.42 59.26 -8.76
CA ASP A 141 -0.59 58.21 -8.74
C ASP A 141 0.01 56.88 -9.23
N GLN A 142 0.78 56.89 -10.34
CA GLN A 142 1.50 55.71 -10.82
C GLN A 142 2.53 55.18 -9.80
N ILE A 143 3.34 56.06 -9.19
CA ILE A 143 4.31 55.66 -8.16
C ILE A 143 3.61 55.02 -6.95
N GLU A 144 2.48 55.56 -6.50
CA GLU A 144 1.71 54.97 -5.41
C GLU A 144 1.15 53.59 -5.79
N SER A 145 0.57 53.45 -6.99
CA SER A 145 0.11 52.15 -7.51
C SER A 145 1.24 51.12 -7.58
N TYR A 146 2.42 51.48 -8.08
CA TYR A 146 3.57 50.58 -8.08
C TYR A 146 4.02 50.23 -6.66
N THR A 147 3.98 51.18 -5.72
CA THR A 147 4.32 50.94 -4.31
C THR A 147 3.34 49.96 -3.67
N HIS A 148 2.03 50.09 -3.96
CA HIS A 148 1.01 49.14 -3.52
C HIS A 148 1.26 47.74 -4.11
N PHE A 149 1.49 47.65 -5.41
CA PHE A 149 1.79 46.39 -6.08
C PHE A 149 3.06 45.72 -5.53
N LEU A 150 4.13 46.47 -5.26
CA LEU A 150 5.36 45.93 -4.67
C LEU A 150 5.15 45.33 -3.28
N ARG A 151 4.19 45.85 -2.50
CA ARG A 151 3.82 45.23 -1.20
C ARG A 151 3.14 43.87 -1.41
N GLU A 152 2.38 43.72 -2.47
CA GLU A 152 1.65 42.49 -2.83
C GLU A 152 2.48 41.53 -3.69
N ALA A 153 3.66 41.95 -4.17
CA ALA A 153 4.52 41.16 -5.06
C ALA A 153 5.05 39.84 -4.46
N HIS A 154 4.84 39.60 -3.16
CA HIS A 154 5.12 38.32 -2.52
C HIS A 154 3.98 37.30 -2.68
N ASP A 155 2.76 37.74 -3.03
CA ASP A 155 1.62 36.86 -3.25
C ASP A 155 1.69 36.21 -4.64
N VAL A 156 2.01 34.92 -4.64
CA VAL A 156 2.12 34.08 -5.84
C VAL A 156 0.84 34.09 -6.69
N ASN A 157 -0.33 34.46 -6.17
CA ASN A 157 -1.57 34.52 -6.96
C ASN A 157 -1.73 35.84 -7.74
N VAL A 158 -1.09 36.92 -7.30
CA VAL A 158 -1.34 38.29 -7.80
C VAL A 158 -0.14 38.86 -8.56
N THR A 159 1.08 38.44 -8.20
CA THR A 159 2.34 38.94 -8.78
C THR A 159 2.39 38.80 -10.30
N SER A 160 3.06 39.72 -11.01
CA SER A 160 3.23 39.64 -12.47
C SER A 160 4.04 38.40 -12.87
N ASP A 161 3.81 37.89 -14.08
CA ASP A 161 4.56 36.80 -14.69
C ASP A 161 6.07 37.07 -14.78
N ILE A 162 6.49 38.33 -14.86
CA ILE A 162 7.93 38.71 -14.89
C ILE A 162 8.60 38.44 -13.53
N MET A 163 7.86 38.56 -12.43
CA MET A 163 8.38 38.40 -11.07
C MET A 163 8.25 36.97 -10.56
N LEU A 164 7.37 36.15 -11.14
CA LEU A 164 7.18 34.75 -10.75
C LEU A 164 8.47 33.91 -10.80
N PRO A 165 9.36 34.07 -11.80
CA PRO A 165 10.64 33.36 -11.84
C PRO A 165 11.57 33.78 -10.72
N LEU A 166 11.59 35.07 -10.36
CA LEU A 166 12.39 35.58 -9.24
C LEU A 166 11.92 34.99 -7.91
N LEU A 167 10.60 34.85 -7.73
CA LEU A 167 10.02 34.17 -6.56
C LEU A 167 10.38 32.69 -6.52
N GLY A 168 10.38 32.01 -7.67
CA GLY A 168 10.87 30.63 -7.80
C GLY A 168 12.35 30.51 -7.44
N ASP A 169 13.20 31.36 -8.01
CA ASP A 169 14.65 31.38 -7.76
C ASP A 169 14.98 31.66 -6.29
N TRP A 170 14.20 32.49 -5.59
CA TRP A 170 14.37 32.75 -4.16
C TRP A 170 14.23 31.50 -3.28
N ILE A 171 13.41 30.53 -3.71
CA ILE A 171 13.27 29.24 -3.03
C ILE A 171 14.09 28.13 -3.71
N GLY A 172 14.93 28.47 -4.69
CA GLY A 172 15.72 27.52 -5.48
C GLY A 172 14.90 26.67 -6.46
N TRP A 173 13.66 27.07 -6.76
CA TRP A 173 12.75 26.35 -7.63
C TRP A 173 12.89 26.76 -9.10
N LYS A 174 13.14 25.77 -9.97
CA LYS A 174 13.25 25.96 -11.41
C LYS A 174 11.86 25.89 -12.07
N THR A 175 11.27 27.04 -12.39
CA THR A 175 9.95 27.14 -13.02
C THR A 175 9.98 26.71 -14.50
N ASP A 176 9.03 25.88 -14.94
CA ASP A 176 8.90 25.51 -16.36
C ASP A 176 8.07 26.55 -17.13
N PHE A 177 8.75 27.33 -17.99
CA PHE A 177 8.14 28.38 -18.79
C PHE A 177 7.25 27.89 -19.94
N LYS A 178 7.28 26.60 -20.27
CA LYS A 178 6.38 26.02 -21.29
C LYS A 178 4.94 25.90 -20.78
N ARG A 179 4.75 25.90 -19.46
CA ARG A 179 3.44 25.75 -18.80
C ARG A 179 2.68 27.05 -18.76
N GLN A 180 1.35 26.96 -18.61
CA GLN A 180 0.52 28.17 -18.43
C GLN A 180 0.83 28.86 -17.10
N ILE A 181 0.62 30.18 -17.04
CA ILE A 181 0.99 30.98 -15.85
C ILE A 181 0.29 30.51 -14.56
N ILE A 182 -0.96 30.04 -14.62
CA ILE A 182 -1.63 29.45 -13.44
C ILE A 182 -0.90 28.21 -12.94
N GLN A 183 -0.45 27.34 -13.86
CA GLN A 183 0.28 26.13 -13.48
C GLN A 183 1.63 26.48 -12.86
N GLN A 184 2.33 27.48 -13.41
CA GLN A 184 3.59 27.98 -12.84
C GLN A 184 3.39 28.55 -11.42
N ARG A 185 2.28 29.26 -11.17
CA ARG A 185 1.94 29.77 -9.83
C ARG A 185 1.69 28.65 -8.83
N GLU A 186 0.88 27.67 -9.22
CA GLU A 186 0.62 26.49 -8.40
C GLU A 186 1.91 25.70 -8.13
N GLU A 187 2.85 25.64 -9.08
CA GLU A 187 4.17 25.03 -8.85
C GLU A 187 4.97 25.75 -7.77
N VAL A 188 5.13 27.07 -7.87
CA VAL A 188 5.88 27.85 -6.87
C VAL A 188 5.21 27.76 -5.49
N LYS A 189 3.88 27.73 -5.43
CA LYS A 189 3.11 27.60 -4.19
C LYS A 189 3.26 26.22 -3.54
N ASN A 190 3.30 25.16 -4.34
CA ASN A 190 3.40 23.78 -3.85
C ASN A 190 4.86 23.32 -3.63
N ALA A 191 5.85 24.07 -4.15
CA ALA A 191 7.27 23.76 -4.03
C ALA A 191 7.75 23.50 -2.59
N PRO A 192 7.36 24.27 -1.55
CA PRO A 192 7.79 24.00 -0.18
C PRO A 192 7.35 22.63 0.35
N ALA A 193 6.14 22.18 0.00
CA ALA A 193 5.63 20.86 0.40
C ALA A 193 6.42 19.72 -0.27
N ILE A 194 6.89 19.95 -1.50
CA ILE A 194 7.74 19.01 -2.24
C ILE A 194 9.15 18.97 -1.62
N TYR A 195 9.73 20.12 -1.25
CA TYR A 195 11.04 20.15 -0.59
C TYR A 195 11.03 19.44 0.77
N GLN A 196 9.91 19.47 1.50
CA GLN A 196 9.76 18.72 2.76
C GLN A 196 9.74 17.20 2.56
N SER A 197 9.46 16.72 1.35
CA SER A 197 9.40 15.29 1.03
C SER A 197 10.62 14.79 0.24
N VAL A 198 11.65 15.62 0.04
CA VAL A 198 12.93 15.21 -0.57
C VAL A 198 13.50 13.97 0.13
N GLY A 199 13.93 12.99 -0.67
CA GLY A 199 14.40 11.69 -0.18
C GLY A 199 13.31 10.66 0.06
N LEU A 200 12.03 10.98 -0.20
CA LEU A 200 10.92 10.02 -0.15
C LEU A 200 10.48 9.63 -1.56
N LEU A 201 10.06 8.36 -1.75
CA LEU A 201 9.55 7.86 -3.04
C LEU A 201 8.44 8.74 -3.65
N PRO A 202 7.46 9.24 -2.89
CA PRO A 202 6.41 10.09 -3.47
C PRO A 202 6.94 11.41 -4.06
N ALA A 203 8.06 11.94 -3.56
CA ALA A 203 8.66 13.16 -4.11
C ALA A 203 9.31 12.91 -5.48
N VAL A 204 9.90 11.72 -5.67
CA VAL A 204 10.44 11.28 -6.95
C VAL A 204 9.32 11.15 -7.97
N GLU A 205 8.24 10.45 -7.62
CA GLU A 205 7.07 10.24 -8.49
C GLU A 205 6.39 11.57 -8.86
N ALA A 206 6.21 12.46 -7.88
CA ALA A 206 5.66 13.80 -8.12
C ALA A 206 6.55 14.65 -9.04
N THR A 207 7.88 14.53 -8.90
CA THR A 207 8.85 15.25 -9.73
C THR A 207 8.83 14.77 -11.18
N VAL A 208 8.72 13.45 -11.40
CA VAL A 208 8.57 12.86 -12.73
C VAL A 208 7.31 13.41 -13.39
N LYS A 209 6.15 13.25 -12.73
CA LYS A 209 4.87 13.75 -13.25
C LYS A 209 4.90 15.25 -13.55
N ARG A 210 5.58 16.04 -12.71
CA ARG A 210 5.74 17.49 -12.93
C ARG A 210 6.55 17.82 -14.18
N ILE A 211 7.60 17.07 -14.51
CA ILE A 211 8.52 17.46 -15.59
C ILE A 211 8.08 16.89 -16.93
N SER A 212 7.66 15.63 -16.96
CA SER A 212 7.35 14.90 -18.20
C SER A 212 5.86 14.67 -18.41
N ASP A 213 5.00 14.95 -17.42
CA ASP A 213 3.57 14.58 -17.42
C ASP A 213 3.31 13.06 -17.51
N LEU A 214 4.35 12.24 -17.45
CA LEU A 214 4.25 10.79 -17.43
C LEU A 214 3.83 10.31 -16.04
N GLU A 215 2.97 9.30 -16.01
CA GLU A 215 2.76 8.53 -14.79
C GLU A 215 3.99 7.68 -14.52
N SER A 216 4.34 7.54 -13.23
CA SER A 216 5.50 6.75 -12.84
C SER A 216 5.24 5.93 -11.58
N GLN A 217 5.95 4.81 -11.50
CA GLN A 217 5.98 3.95 -10.32
C GLN A 217 7.42 3.77 -9.89
N THR A 218 7.69 3.90 -8.60
CA THR A 218 9.06 3.84 -8.06
C THR A 218 9.26 2.61 -7.20
N LYS A 219 10.46 2.01 -7.30
CA LYS A 219 10.85 0.79 -6.59
C LYS A 219 12.28 0.85 -6.07
N GLU A 220 12.47 0.47 -4.82
CA GLU A 220 13.79 0.34 -4.21
C GLU A 220 14.34 -1.08 -4.45
N TYR A 221 15.45 -1.19 -5.19
CA TYR A 221 16.06 -2.51 -5.49
C TYR A 221 16.86 -3.09 -4.34
N VAL A 222 17.09 -2.34 -3.26
CA VAL A 222 17.73 -2.84 -2.03
C VAL A 222 17.02 -4.08 -1.47
N TYR A 223 15.71 -4.19 -1.67
CA TYR A 223 14.91 -5.33 -1.21
C TYR A 223 15.04 -6.55 -2.12
N ASN A 224 15.41 -6.38 -3.39
CA ASN A 224 15.63 -7.46 -4.34
C ASN A 224 17.03 -8.09 -4.23
N ILE A 225 17.85 -7.70 -3.26
CA ILE A 225 19.19 -8.26 -3.07
C ILE A 225 19.13 -9.47 -2.15
N ALA A 226 19.69 -10.58 -2.58
CA ALA A 226 19.89 -11.75 -1.74
C ALA A 226 20.89 -11.42 -0.61
N VAL A 227 20.42 -11.49 0.64
CA VAL A 227 21.23 -11.29 1.84
C VAL A 227 21.12 -12.52 2.73
N SER A 228 22.25 -12.98 3.28
CA SER A 228 22.25 -14.06 4.25
C SER A 228 21.48 -13.66 5.51
N ASN A 229 20.78 -14.62 6.13
CA ASN A 229 20.01 -14.43 7.36
C ASN A 229 18.87 -13.38 7.27
N ARG A 230 18.38 -13.08 6.07
CA ARG A 230 17.20 -12.24 5.85
C ARG A 230 16.07 -13.05 5.20
N PRO A 231 15.36 -13.90 5.96
CA PRO A 231 14.25 -14.70 5.43
C PRO A 231 13.10 -13.82 4.92
N GLU A 232 12.20 -14.43 4.13
CA GLU A 232 10.95 -13.82 3.69
C GLU A 232 10.15 -13.31 4.89
N LYS A 233 9.84 -12.02 4.89
CA LYS A 233 8.91 -11.39 5.83
C LYS A 233 7.48 -11.64 5.38
N PHE A 234 6.64 -12.12 6.30
CA PHE A 234 5.24 -12.34 6.04
C PHE A 234 4.36 -11.50 6.96
N ASN A 235 3.40 -10.81 6.37
CA ASN A 235 2.34 -10.08 7.09
C ASN A 235 1.03 -10.88 7.04
N PHE A 236 0.08 -10.49 7.87
CA PHE A 236 -1.24 -11.15 7.88
C PHE A 236 -2.18 -10.57 6.84
N TRP A 237 -2.72 -11.46 6.01
CA TRP A 237 -3.76 -11.19 5.03
C TRP A 237 -4.96 -12.09 5.30
N SER A 238 -6.12 -11.70 4.78
CA SER A 238 -7.32 -12.50 4.92
C SER A 238 -8.21 -12.52 3.68
N LEU A 239 -8.90 -13.65 3.52
CA LEU A 239 -9.91 -13.94 2.50
C LEU A 239 -11.19 -14.41 3.19
N GLN A 240 -12.33 -14.12 2.58
CA GLN A 240 -13.64 -14.48 3.12
C GLN A 240 -14.36 -15.42 2.16
N ARG A 241 -14.91 -16.52 2.67
CA ARG A 241 -15.83 -17.39 1.93
C ARG A 241 -17.25 -17.06 2.35
N ASN A 242 -18.08 -16.67 1.39
CA ASN A 242 -19.50 -16.40 1.65
C ASN A 242 -20.30 -17.70 1.83
N VAL A 243 -21.59 -17.56 2.17
CA VAL A 243 -22.52 -18.69 2.37
C VAL A 243 -22.69 -19.54 1.11
N GLY A 244 -22.53 -18.94 -0.08
CA GLY A 244 -22.56 -19.64 -1.36
C GLY A 244 -21.28 -20.41 -1.70
N GLY A 245 -20.29 -20.44 -0.79
CA GLY A 245 -19.02 -21.13 -1.00
C GLY A 245 -18.01 -20.36 -1.86
N MET A 246 -18.33 -19.14 -2.29
CA MET A 246 -17.43 -18.32 -3.11
C MET A 246 -16.46 -17.52 -2.24
N TRP A 247 -15.18 -17.55 -2.58
CA TRP A 247 -14.14 -16.72 -1.98
C TRP A 247 -14.22 -15.29 -2.51
N SER A 248 -13.92 -14.32 -1.64
CA SER A 248 -13.80 -12.91 -2.01
C SER A 248 -12.70 -12.69 -3.07
N GLU A 249 -12.97 -11.85 -4.07
CA GLU A 249 -12.00 -11.53 -5.13
C GLU A 249 -10.77 -10.76 -4.62
N GLN A 250 -10.94 -9.95 -3.57
CA GLN A 250 -9.88 -9.13 -2.99
C GLN A 250 -9.45 -9.64 -1.62
N GLU A 251 -8.15 -9.91 -1.48
CA GLU A 251 -7.51 -10.16 -0.19
C GLU A 251 -7.36 -8.84 0.59
N SER A 252 -7.52 -8.90 1.92
CA SER A 252 -7.42 -7.73 2.79
C SER A 252 -6.25 -7.83 3.76
N LEU A 253 -5.49 -6.75 3.93
CA LEU A 253 -4.40 -6.67 4.91
C LEU A 253 -4.98 -6.61 6.33
N LEU A 254 -4.62 -7.58 7.17
CA LEU A 254 -5.10 -7.69 8.55
C LEU A 254 -4.12 -7.08 9.57
N SER A 255 -2.82 -7.19 9.32
CA SER A 255 -1.76 -6.63 10.18
C SER A 255 -0.48 -6.37 9.41
N LEU A 256 0.25 -5.33 9.83
CA LEU A 256 1.66 -5.10 9.44
C LEU A 256 2.66 -5.79 10.38
N ASP A 257 2.17 -6.42 11.45
CA ASP A 257 3.00 -7.30 12.25
C ASP A 257 3.48 -8.45 11.37
N TYR A 258 4.78 -8.73 11.45
CA TYR A 258 5.40 -9.72 10.58
C TYR A 258 6.04 -10.86 11.38
N GLY A 259 6.15 -12.01 10.71
CA GLY A 259 6.91 -13.18 11.14
C GLY A 259 7.66 -13.80 9.98
N PHE A 260 8.62 -14.68 10.28
CA PHE A 260 9.35 -15.46 9.26
C PHE A 260 8.85 -16.90 9.18
N ASP A 261 8.23 -17.38 10.25
CA ASP A 261 7.69 -18.71 10.41
C ASP A 261 6.56 -18.66 11.42
N GLY A 262 6.14 -19.85 11.86
CA GLY A 262 5.32 -20.05 13.05
C GLY A 262 3.83 -19.87 12.85
N LYS A 263 3.09 -20.70 13.57
CA LYS A 263 1.66 -20.85 13.40
C LYS A 263 0.93 -19.92 14.36
N PRO A 264 0.03 -19.05 13.87
CA PRO A 264 -0.87 -18.32 14.75
C PRO A 264 -1.91 -19.28 15.34
N SER A 265 -2.65 -18.82 16.34
CA SER A 265 -3.72 -19.58 16.96
C SER A 265 -4.92 -18.71 17.20
N THR A 266 -6.10 -19.31 17.10
CA THR A 266 -7.37 -18.64 17.38
C THR A 266 -8.09 -19.35 18.51
N ALA A 267 -8.81 -18.57 19.31
CA ALA A 267 -9.70 -19.08 20.33
C ALA A 267 -10.89 -18.14 20.50
N VAL A 268 -12.03 -18.68 20.92
CA VAL A 268 -13.16 -17.90 21.42
C VAL A 268 -13.23 -18.14 22.91
N ASP A 269 -13.21 -17.07 23.72
CA ASP A 269 -13.35 -17.23 25.17
C ASP A 269 -14.82 -17.39 25.60
N ASN A 270 -15.05 -17.69 26.88
CA ASN A 270 -16.41 -17.87 27.41
C ASN A 270 -17.30 -16.64 27.31
N ASN A 271 -16.74 -15.45 27.09
CA ASN A 271 -17.48 -14.21 26.92
C ASN A 271 -17.79 -13.91 25.44
N GLY A 272 -17.43 -14.83 24.53
CA GLY A 272 -17.63 -14.66 23.08
C GLY A 272 -16.55 -13.78 22.42
N LEU A 273 -15.49 -13.39 23.13
CA LEU A 273 -14.39 -12.65 22.51
C LEU A 273 -13.58 -13.59 21.63
N ARG A 274 -13.33 -13.16 20.40
CA ARG A 274 -12.40 -13.82 19.49
C ARG A 274 -11.01 -13.32 19.75
N TRP A 275 -10.09 -14.26 19.88
CA TRP A 275 -8.67 -14.02 20.08
C TRP A 275 -7.90 -14.59 18.91
N PHE A 276 -6.97 -13.79 18.41
CA PHE A 276 -6.01 -14.17 17.38
C PHE A 276 -4.60 -13.94 17.95
N PHE A 277 -3.94 -15.01 18.36
CA PHE A 277 -2.60 -15.00 18.92
C PHE A 277 -1.57 -15.31 17.84
N TYR A 278 -0.47 -14.58 17.85
CA TYR A 278 0.64 -14.77 16.94
C TYR A 278 1.93 -14.35 17.61
N HIS A 279 3.05 -14.75 17.04
CA HIS A 279 4.34 -14.20 17.41
C HIS A 279 4.76 -13.21 16.32
N THR A 280 5.49 -12.18 16.71
CA THR A 280 6.01 -11.18 15.78
C THR A 280 7.32 -10.63 16.30
N GLU A 281 8.18 -10.19 15.38
CA GLU A 281 9.43 -9.52 15.75
C GLU A 281 9.17 -8.03 15.98
N ARG A 282 9.43 -7.56 17.20
CA ARG A 282 9.39 -6.13 17.53
C ARG A 282 10.64 -5.75 18.30
N LYS A 283 11.27 -4.64 17.92
CA LYS A 283 12.54 -4.16 18.53
C LYS A 283 13.63 -5.26 18.59
N ALA A 284 13.72 -6.08 17.53
CA ALA A 284 14.61 -7.23 17.42
C ALA A 284 14.38 -8.34 18.48
N GLN A 285 13.17 -8.45 19.01
CA GLN A 285 12.76 -9.50 19.95
C GLN A 285 11.50 -10.21 19.44
N TRP A 286 11.44 -11.52 19.68
CA TRP A 286 10.29 -12.35 19.33
C TRP A 286 9.30 -12.40 20.50
N GLU A 287 8.16 -11.76 20.31
CA GLU A 287 7.14 -11.59 21.34
C GLU A 287 5.84 -12.31 20.94
N ILE A 288 4.99 -12.62 21.93
CA ILE A 288 3.62 -13.10 21.67
C ILE A 288 2.66 -11.91 21.76
N TRP A 289 1.94 -11.69 20.67
CA TRP A 289 0.96 -10.64 20.51
C TRP A 289 -0.42 -11.24 20.24
N CYS A 290 -1.46 -10.46 20.49
CA CYS A 290 -2.81 -10.84 20.11
C CYS A 290 -3.54 -9.68 19.45
N LYS A 291 -4.51 -10.03 18.60
CA LYS A 291 -5.64 -9.17 18.25
C LYS A 291 -6.90 -9.80 18.82
N THR A 292 -7.84 -8.98 19.26
CA THR A 292 -9.13 -9.43 19.79
C THR A 292 -10.27 -8.98 18.88
N THR A 293 -11.50 -9.36 19.19
CA THR A 293 -12.71 -8.65 18.73
C THR A 293 -12.49 -7.12 18.80
N PRO A 294 -12.96 -6.33 17.81
CA PRO A 294 -12.81 -4.87 17.82
C PRO A 294 -13.19 -4.27 19.17
N GLN A 295 -12.27 -3.47 19.71
CA GLN A 295 -12.39 -2.87 21.04
C GLN A 295 -12.38 -1.34 20.95
N TYR A 296 -13.17 -0.72 21.81
CA TYR A 296 -13.31 0.72 21.95
C TYR A 296 -12.95 1.10 23.38
N ARG A 297 -12.13 2.15 23.53
CA ARG A 297 -11.76 2.66 24.85
C ARG A 297 -12.80 3.67 25.31
N MET A 298 -13.29 3.49 26.52
CA MET A 298 -14.21 4.41 27.19
C MET A 298 -13.61 4.97 28.48
N ASP A 299 -14.17 6.09 28.94
CA ASP A 299 -13.75 6.73 30.18
C ASP A 299 -14.09 5.86 31.40
N ILE A 300 -13.17 5.83 32.37
CA ILE A 300 -13.29 4.98 33.56
C ILE A 300 -14.40 5.43 34.50
N GLU A 301 -14.77 6.71 34.46
CA GLU A 301 -15.83 7.29 35.29
C GLU A 301 -17.20 6.65 35.01
N LEU A 302 -17.41 6.15 33.79
CA LEU A 302 -18.62 5.45 33.37
C LEU A 302 -18.81 4.11 34.11
N ALA A 303 -17.78 3.54 34.73
CA ALA A 303 -17.90 2.28 35.46
C ALA A 303 -18.94 2.36 36.60
N GLY A 304 -19.12 3.55 37.21
CA GLY A 304 -20.11 3.78 38.27
C GLY A 304 -21.56 3.73 37.79
N GLU A 305 -21.80 3.85 36.48
CA GLU A 305 -23.14 3.84 35.88
C GLU A 305 -23.58 2.45 35.40
N LEU A 306 -22.70 1.44 35.43
CA LEU A 306 -23.02 0.07 35.05
C LEU A 306 -23.76 -0.65 36.18
N ALA A 307 -25.09 -0.63 36.11
CA ALA A 307 -25.98 -1.42 36.96
C ALA A 307 -26.79 -2.43 36.12
N ASN A 308 -27.14 -3.57 36.72
CA ASN A 308 -28.03 -4.52 36.08
C ASN A 308 -29.38 -3.86 35.77
N GLY A 309 -29.89 -4.02 34.55
CA GLY A 309 -31.15 -3.40 34.13
C GLY A 309 -31.03 -2.78 32.74
N ASN A 310 -31.57 -1.57 32.56
CA ASN A 310 -31.44 -0.84 31.30
C ASN A 310 -30.14 -0.04 31.28
N ILE A 311 -29.59 0.17 30.08
CA ILE A 311 -28.41 1.00 29.88
C ILE A 311 -28.63 2.42 30.41
N ALA A 312 -27.64 2.94 31.13
CA ALA A 312 -27.65 4.32 31.62
C ALA A 312 -27.47 5.31 30.47
N GLU A 313 -28.01 6.53 30.64
CA GLU A 313 -27.95 7.58 29.61
C GLU A 313 -26.50 7.94 29.23
N GLY A 314 -25.59 8.01 30.20
CA GLY A 314 -24.18 8.30 29.94
C GLY A 314 -23.51 7.23 29.08
N TRP A 315 -23.79 5.95 29.33
CA TRP A 315 -23.32 4.84 28.50
C TRP A 315 -23.91 4.87 27.09
N TYR A 316 -25.21 5.14 26.97
CA TYR A 316 -25.87 5.27 25.66
C TYR A 316 -25.24 6.37 24.81
N GLN A 317 -24.99 7.54 25.41
CA GLN A 317 -24.33 8.67 24.74
C GLN A 317 -22.89 8.32 24.35
N ALA A 318 -22.10 7.75 25.26
CA ALA A 318 -20.71 7.38 24.98
C ALA A 318 -20.58 6.34 23.84
N LEU A 319 -21.45 5.33 23.81
CA LEU A 319 -21.48 4.34 22.72
C LEU A 319 -21.87 5.00 21.38
N THR A 320 -22.86 5.89 21.39
CA THR A 320 -23.30 6.63 20.20
C THR A 320 -22.20 7.56 19.67
N GLU A 321 -21.48 8.26 20.54
CA GLU A 321 -20.33 9.10 20.17
C GLU A 321 -19.17 8.28 19.58
N ALA A 322 -18.95 7.06 20.10
CA ALA A 322 -18.03 6.08 19.52
C ALA A 322 -18.53 5.46 18.20
N LYS A 323 -19.68 5.90 17.69
CA LYS A 323 -20.35 5.40 16.47
C LYS A 323 -20.76 3.93 16.56
N LEU A 324 -21.11 3.46 17.76
CA LEU A 324 -21.66 2.14 18.01
C LEU A 324 -23.18 2.20 18.03
N SER A 325 -23.82 1.29 17.30
CA SER A 325 -25.28 1.19 17.23
C SER A 325 -25.79 0.43 18.44
N VAL A 326 -26.45 1.11 19.36
CA VAL A 326 -27.09 0.49 20.53
C VAL A 326 -28.44 1.15 20.78
N LEU A 327 -29.45 0.39 21.20
CA LEU A 327 -30.73 0.96 21.62
C LEU A 327 -30.67 1.48 23.07
N GLN A 328 -31.36 2.58 23.37
CA GLN A 328 -31.50 3.08 24.75
C GLN A 328 -32.27 2.10 25.67
N THR A 329 -32.94 1.10 25.07
CA THR A 329 -33.59 -0.01 25.77
C THR A 329 -32.69 -1.23 25.95
N ALA A 330 -31.39 -1.12 25.61
CA ALA A 330 -30.45 -2.22 25.79
C ALA A 330 -30.38 -2.65 27.25
N SER A 331 -30.31 -3.96 27.45
CA SER A 331 -30.17 -4.57 28.77
C SER A 331 -28.70 -4.70 29.15
N VAL A 332 -28.37 -4.40 30.40
CA VAL A 332 -27.03 -4.55 30.99
C VAL A 332 -27.09 -5.70 31.99
N THR A 333 -26.22 -6.69 31.81
CA THR A 333 -26.07 -7.85 32.69
C THR A 333 -24.63 -7.97 33.17
N GLN A 334 -24.42 -7.92 34.48
CA GLN A 334 -23.10 -8.15 35.08
C GLN A 334 -22.77 -9.64 35.05
N LEU A 335 -21.69 -10.00 34.34
CA LEU A 335 -21.19 -11.37 34.24
C LEU A 335 -20.20 -11.67 35.36
N SER A 336 -19.38 -10.68 35.74
CA SER A 336 -18.46 -10.77 36.88
C SER A 336 -18.19 -9.39 37.47
N SER A 337 -17.39 -9.32 38.54
CA SER A 337 -17.05 -8.04 39.21
C SER A 337 -16.48 -6.96 38.28
N ASN A 338 -15.89 -7.33 37.14
CA ASN A 338 -15.26 -6.41 36.20
C ASN A 338 -15.76 -6.60 34.75
N VAL A 339 -16.83 -7.37 34.54
CA VAL A 339 -17.32 -7.69 33.18
C VAL A 339 -18.84 -7.57 33.14
N TRP A 340 -19.33 -6.83 32.13
CA TRP A 340 -20.75 -6.65 31.85
C TRP A 340 -21.04 -6.97 30.39
N LEU A 341 -22.26 -7.42 30.11
CA LEU A 341 -22.81 -7.59 28.78
C LEU A 341 -23.90 -6.54 28.57
N ILE A 342 -23.82 -5.81 27.47
CA ILE A 342 -24.87 -4.93 26.97
C ILE A 342 -25.50 -5.64 25.76
N ASP A 343 -26.81 -5.88 25.79
CA ASP A 343 -27.53 -6.58 24.74
C ASP A 343 -28.82 -5.83 24.40
N ASP A 344 -28.96 -5.42 23.14
CA ASP A 344 -30.16 -4.76 22.62
C ASP A 344 -31.07 -5.68 21.78
N GLY A 345 -30.73 -6.96 21.68
CA GLY A 345 -31.40 -7.98 20.89
C GLY A 345 -30.90 -8.11 19.45
N SER A 346 -30.17 -7.10 18.94
CA SER A 346 -29.54 -7.11 17.62
C SER A 346 -28.01 -7.06 17.69
N GLU A 347 -27.49 -6.28 18.62
CA GLU A 347 -26.07 -6.06 18.86
C GLU A 347 -25.73 -6.40 20.32
N GLN A 348 -24.56 -7.01 20.50
CA GLN A 348 -24.03 -7.34 21.81
C GLN A 348 -22.68 -6.67 22.01
N TYR A 349 -22.48 -6.10 23.20
CA TYR A 349 -21.24 -5.46 23.61
C TYR A 349 -20.77 -6.02 24.94
N LEU A 350 -19.52 -6.47 24.99
CA LEU A 350 -18.89 -6.85 26.25
C LEU A 350 -18.12 -5.66 26.80
N VAL A 351 -18.35 -5.31 28.06
CA VAL A 351 -17.63 -4.23 28.74
C VAL A 351 -16.71 -4.83 29.80
N GLU A 352 -15.41 -4.57 29.68
CA GLU A 352 -14.41 -4.97 30.67
C GLU A 352 -13.81 -3.76 31.38
N HIS A 353 -13.81 -3.80 32.71
CA HIS A 353 -13.13 -2.82 33.56
C HIS A 353 -11.70 -3.27 33.87
N GLN A 354 -10.73 -2.51 33.38
CA GLN A 354 -9.31 -2.63 33.71
C GLN A 354 -8.88 -1.47 34.62
N GLN A 355 -7.72 -1.60 35.28
CA GLN A 355 -7.28 -0.66 36.32
C GLN A 355 -7.25 0.82 35.89
N ASP A 356 -7.04 1.10 34.60
CA ASP A 356 -6.83 2.44 34.03
C ASP A 356 -7.75 2.77 32.85
N ARG A 357 -8.69 1.88 32.50
CA ARG A 357 -9.56 2.02 31.32
C ARG A 357 -10.76 1.09 31.33
N MET A 358 -11.81 1.49 30.61
CA MET A 358 -12.92 0.64 30.22
C MET A 358 -12.73 0.21 28.76
N LEU A 359 -12.87 -1.08 28.48
CA LEU A 359 -12.81 -1.63 27.13
C LEU A 359 -14.18 -2.17 26.75
N VAL A 360 -14.72 -1.70 25.63
CA VAL A 360 -15.98 -2.18 25.05
C VAL A 360 -15.66 -2.99 23.81
N TYR A 361 -16.07 -4.24 23.79
CA TYR A 361 -15.88 -5.15 22.66
C TYR A 361 -17.20 -5.33 21.92
N HIS A 362 -17.17 -5.16 20.60
CA HIS A 362 -18.35 -5.35 19.77
C HIS A 362 -18.51 -6.82 19.38
N LEU A 363 -19.37 -7.54 20.09
CA LEU A 363 -19.60 -8.97 19.92
C LEU A 363 -20.57 -9.25 18.75
N THR A 364 -20.18 -8.92 17.52
CA THR A 364 -20.97 -9.35 16.36
C THR A 364 -20.56 -10.76 15.97
N ALA A 365 -21.51 -11.70 16.07
CA ALA A 365 -21.28 -13.10 15.71
C ALA A 365 -20.86 -13.27 14.23
N GLU A 366 -21.31 -12.38 13.33
CA GLU A 366 -20.96 -12.41 11.90
C GLU A 366 -19.73 -11.58 11.50
N ALA A 367 -19.20 -10.71 12.36
CA ALA A 367 -18.13 -9.80 11.95
C ALA A 367 -16.86 -10.57 11.57
N MET A 368 -16.20 -10.19 10.48
CA MET A 368 -14.90 -10.73 10.06
C MET A 368 -13.80 -9.69 10.23
N SER A 369 -13.68 -9.17 11.45
CA SER A 369 -12.75 -8.12 11.80
C SER A 369 -12.09 -8.38 13.15
N LEU A 370 -10.89 -7.84 13.31
CA LEU A 370 -10.10 -7.90 14.54
C LEU A 370 -9.63 -6.48 14.87
N GLY A 371 -9.49 -6.21 16.17
CA GLY A 371 -9.01 -4.94 16.69
C GLY A 371 -7.50 -4.74 16.53
N ALA A 372 -7.00 -3.76 17.29
CA ALA A 372 -5.58 -3.43 17.33
C ALA A 372 -4.75 -4.53 18.00
N SER A 373 -3.50 -4.68 17.56
CA SER A 373 -2.52 -5.58 18.15
C SER A 373 -2.16 -5.14 19.58
N SER A 374 -2.10 -6.07 20.51
CA SER A 374 -1.66 -5.85 21.90
C SER A 374 -0.66 -6.93 22.35
N PRO A 375 0.37 -6.60 23.15
CA PRO A 375 1.33 -7.58 23.65
C PRO A 375 0.68 -8.45 24.73
N VAL A 376 0.98 -9.75 24.72
CA VAL A 376 0.57 -10.70 25.77
C VAL A 376 1.78 -11.17 26.57
N VAL A 377 2.89 -11.38 25.88
CA VAL A 377 4.20 -11.73 26.44
C VAL A 377 5.25 -10.89 25.72
N SER A 378 5.88 -9.99 26.48
CA SER A 378 6.90 -9.04 26.01
C SER A 378 7.95 -8.85 27.09
N GLY A 379 9.22 -8.60 26.72
CA GLY A 379 10.14 -7.93 27.63
C GLY A 379 11.21 -8.76 28.35
N ASP A 380 11.61 -9.93 27.83
CA ASP A 380 12.89 -10.53 28.24
C ASP A 380 13.76 -10.77 26.99
N SER A 381 14.88 -10.05 26.92
CA SER A 381 15.79 -10.10 25.76
C SER A 381 16.44 -11.45 25.55
N ASN A 382 16.40 -12.34 26.54
CA ASN A 382 17.04 -13.65 26.48
C ASN A 382 16.12 -14.73 25.92
N TYR A 383 14.85 -14.42 25.65
CA TYR A 383 13.88 -15.42 25.19
C TYR A 383 13.35 -15.12 23.79
N ILE A 384 13.24 -16.18 22.99
CA ILE A 384 12.51 -16.18 21.72
C ILE A 384 11.19 -16.94 21.93
N TYR A 385 10.06 -16.23 21.79
CA TYR A 385 8.73 -16.83 21.93
C TYR A 385 8.11 -17.16 20.57
N LYS A 386 7.62 -18.40 20.39
CA LYS A 386 7.04 -18.88 19.13
C LYS A 386 5.90 -19.87 19.33
N TYR A 387 5.12 -20.10 18.28
CA TYR A 387 4.08 -21.13 18.19
C TYR A 387 3.04 -21.03 19.32
N PRO A 388 2.32 -19.89 19.46
CA PRO A 388 1.23 -19.80 20.42
C PRO A 388 0.12 -20.79 20.08
N THR A 389 -0.49 -21.39 21.09
CA THR A 389 -1.73 -22.16 21.00
C THR A 389 -2.65 -21.74 22.12
N ALA A 390 -3.88 -21.40 21.79
CA ALA A 390 -4.87 -20.94 22.74
C ALA A 390 -6.11 -21.82 22.70
N VAL A 391 -6.72 -22.04 23.87
CA VAL A 391 -7.95 -22.82 24.00
C VAL A 391 -8.72 -22.37 25.23
N GLN A 392 -10.04 -22.27 25.09
CA GLN A 392 -10.93 -21.99 26.21
C GLN A 392 -11.20 -23.29 26.99
N TYR A 393 -10.91 -23.30 28.30
CA TYR A 393 -11.09 -24.46 29.17
C TYR A 393 -11.64 -24.05 30.54
N GLY A 394 -12.82 -24.57 30.90
CA GLY A 394 -13.53 -24.10 32.09
C GLY A 394 -13.80 -22.60 31.98
N ASN A 395 -13.46 -21.84 33.01
CA ASN A 395 -13.56 -20.36 33.02
C ASN A 395 -12.31 -19.65 32.50
N ASP A 396 -11.26 -20.40 32.16
CA ASP A 396 -9.95 -19.84 31.83
C ASP A 396 -9.67 -19.99 30.33
N LEU A 397 -9.18 -18.92 29.71
CA LEU A 397 -8.55 -19.00 28.40
C LEU A 397 -7.07 -19.37 28.62
N TRP A 398 -6.67 -20.56 28.18
CA TRP A 398 -5.29 -21.02 28.26
C TRP A 398 -4.54 -20.60 27.01
N LEU A 399 -3.33 -20.06 27.19
CA LEU A 399 -2.40 -19.75 26.12
C LEU A 399 -1.06 -20.43 26.43
N PHE A 400 -0.61 -21.35 25.58
CA PHE A 400 0.70 -21.97 25.63
C PHE A 400 1.57 -21.45 24.48
N TRP A 401 2.90 -21.44 24.65
CA TRP A 401 3.85 -21.13 23.59
C TRP A 401 5.18 -21.83 23.81
N SER A 402 5.97 -21.96 22.75
CA SER A 402 7.38 -22.40 22.86
C SER A 402 8.25 -21.21 23.23
N SER A 403 9.12 -21.39 24.20
CA SER A 403 10.13 -20.42 24.62
C SER A 403 11.51 -21.02 24.39
N TYR A 404 12.38 -20.28 23.71
CA TYR A 404 13.78 -20.64 23.54
C TYR A 404 14.64 -19.71 24.37
N ASP A 405 15.32 -20.28 25.35
CA ASP A 405 16.20 -19.57 26.27
C ASP A 405 17.60 -19.44 25.66
N GLU A 406 18.03 -18.21 25.41
CA GLU A 406 19.36 -17.84 24.90
C GLU A 406 20.28 -17.30 26.00
N SER A 407 19.86 -17.34 27.28
CA SER A 407 20.67 -16.81 28.40
C SER A 407 21.98 -17.58 28.62
N ASP A 408 22.01 -18.89 28.32
CA ASP A 408 23.23 -19.69 28.17
C ASP A 408 23.41 -20.10 26.70
N PRO A 409 24.18 -19.33 25.91
CA PRO A 409 24.44 -19.66 24.51
C PRO A 409 25.12 -21.02 24.29
N ALA A 410 25.77 -21.59 25.31
CA ALA A 410 26.39 -22.91 25.20
C ALA A 410 25.36 -24.05 25.30
N ASN A 411 24.26 -23.84 26.01
CA ASN A 411 23.21 -24.83 26.24
C ASN A 411 21.82 -24.20 26.12
N PRO A 412 21.41 -23.74 24.92
CA PRO A 412 20.09 -23.17 24.78
C PRO A 412 19.00 -24.24 24.91
N ILE A 413 17.92 -23.90 25.61
CA ILE A 413 16.86 -24.83 25.98
C ILE A 413 15.53 -24.34 25.40
N TRP A 414 14.86 -25.24 24.68
CA TRP A 414 13.46 -25.08 24.34
C TRP A 414 12.59 -25.52 25.52
N SER A 415 11.67 -24.69 25.97
CA SER A 415 10.64 -25.03 26.94
C SER A 415 9.25 -24.64 26.40
N ILE A 416 8.20 -25.12 27.07
CA ILE A 416 6.84 -24.66 26.83
C ILE A 416 6.37 -23.92 28.07
N GLN A 417 5.90 -22.70 27.85
CA GLN A 417 5.34 -21.82 28.87
C GLN A 417 3.87 -21.57 28.57
N PHE A 418 3.12 -21.10 29.57
CA PHE A 418 1.71 -20.80 29.49
C PHE A 418 1.27 -19.66 30.41
N LYS A 419 0.14 -19.05 30.07
CA LYS A 419 -0.66 -18.15 30.91
C LYS A 419 -2.12 -18.57 30.80
N THR A 420 -2.86 -18.31 31.86
CA THR A 420 -4.32 -18.45 31.88
C THR A 420 -4.95 -17.07 32.03
N ARG A 421 -6.03 -16.78 31.32
CA ARG A 421 -6.81 -15.56 31.50
C ARG A 421 -8.16 -15.90 32.12
N ASN A 422 -8.45 -15.24 33.23
CA ASN A 422 -9.73 -15.32 33.94
C ASN A 422 -10.23 -13.90 34.20
N ASN A 423 -11.50 -13.59 33.89
CA ASN A 423 -12.15 -12.32 34.21
C ASN A 423 -11.28 -11.08 33.91
N ALA A 424 -10.87 -10.95 32.65
CA ALA A 424 -10.06 -9.84 32.13
C ALA A 424 -8.58 -9.77 32.55
N ARG A 425 -8.05 -10.71 33.34
CA ARG A 425 -6.65 -10.70 33.77
C ARG A 425 -5.90 -11.95 33.34
N TRP A 426 -4.73 -11.75 32.75
CA TRP A 426 -3.75 -12.81 32.50
C TRP A 426 -3.00 -13.14 33.80
N SER A 427 -2.79 -14.42 34.06
CA SER A 427 -1.89 -14.90 35.12
C SER A 427 -0.43 -14.53 34.81
N ASP A 428 0.46 -14.72 35.78
CA ASP A 428 1.89 -14.73 35.51
C ASP A 428 2.27 -15.91 34.59
N VAL A 429 3.44 -15.80 33.97
CA VAL A 429 4.01 -16.85 33.11
C VAL A 429 4.34 -18.08 33.96
N SER A 430 3.94 -19.26 33.50
CA SER A 430 4.27 -20.55 34.11
C SER A 430 4.77 -21.54 33.05
N PRO A 431 5.54 -22.59 33.41
CA PRO A 431 6.17 -22.78 34.71
C PRO A 431 7.23 -21.70 34.97
N LEU A 432 7.35 -21.27 36.23
CA LEU A 432 8.42 -20.37 36.64
C LEU A 432 9.77 -21.10 36.55
N THR A 433 10.80 -20.41 36.06
CA THR A 433 12.18 -20.93 36.03
C THR A 433 12.81 -21.04 37.42
N SER A 434 12.23 -20.37 38.42
CA SER A 434 12.63 -20.47 39.83
C SER A 434 11.39 -20.42 40.75
N GLY A 435 11.37 -21.25 41.79
CA GLY A 435 10.25 -21.39 42.73
C GLY A 435 9.58 -22.77 42.67
N ALA A 436 8.64 -23.02 43.58
CA ALA A 436 7.84 -24.25 43.54
C ALA A 436 6.91 -24.20 42.31
N PRO A 437 6.93 -25.22 41.43
CA PRO A 437 6.06 -25.24 40.27
C PRO A 437 4.60 -25.32 40.74
N ASP A 438 3.69 -24.68 39.99
CA ASP A 438 2.26 -24.95 40.14
C ASP A 438 1.99 -26.40 39.71
N THR A 439 1.99 -27.31 40.68
CA THR A 439 1.83 -28.74 40.42
C THR A 439 0.44 -29.11 39.92
N THR A 440 -0.55 -28.23 40.08
CA THR A 440 -1.92 -28.47 39.63
C THR A 440 -2.12 -28.08 38.18
N ARG A 441 -1.54 -26.94 37.75
CA ARG A 441 -1.73 -26.42 36.39
C ARG A 441 -0.63 -26.81 35.41
N ASN A 442 0.56 -27.20 35.87
CA ASN A 442 1.68 -27.50 34.99
C ASN A 442 1.54 -28.90 34.34
N PRO A 443 1.37 -28.99 33.00
CA PRO A 443 1.18 -30.26 32.28
C PRO A 443 2.43 -31.16 32.24
N PHE A 444 3.58 -30.63 32.66
CA PHE A 444 4.89 -31.29 32.55
C PHE A 444 5.42 -31.80 33.88
N VAL A 445 4.62 -31.73 34.95
CA VAL A 445 4.96 -32.31 36.25
C VAL A 445 4.75 -33.82 36.16
N SER A 446 5.78 -34.60 36.48
CA SER A 446 5.70 -36.06 36.62
C SER A 446 6.33 -36.45 37.95
N GLY A 447 5.68 -37.37 38.69
CA GLY A 447 6.12 -37.73 40.04
C GLY A 447 6.18 -36.57 41.04
N GLY A 448 5.41 -35.49 40.81
CA GLY A 448 5.35 -34.31 41.68
C GLY A 448 6.47 -33.27 41.46
N SER A 449 7.34 -33.44 40.45
CA SER A 449 8.40 -32.47 40.12
C SER A 449 8.35 -32.05 38.65
N TYR A 450 8.72 -30.79 38.37
CA TYR A 450 8.97 -30.29 37.03
C TYR A 450 10.47 -30.37 36.72
N ASP A 451 10.82 -31.03 35.61
CA ASP A 451 12.20 -31.06 35.11
C ASP A 451 12.38 -30.02 33.98
N SER A 452 13.10 -28.94 34.31
CA SER A 452 13.41 -27.84 33.40
C SER A 452 14.52 -28.15 32.40
N THR A 453 15.23 -29.28 32.55
CA THR A 453 16.30 -29.68 31.62
C THR A 453 15.77 -30.37 30.36
N ILE A 454 14.53 -30.88 30.42
CA ILE A 454 13.89 -31.56 29.30
C ILE A 454 13.38 -30.53 28.28
N GLN A 455 13.89 -30.63 27.05
CA GLN A 455 13.52 -29.71 26.00
C GLN A 455 12.15 -30.03 25.40
N ARG A 456 11.28 -29.02 25.29
CA ARG A 456 9.90 -29.13 24.80
C ARG A 456 9.54 -27.96 23.87
N ARG A 457 8.77 -28.22 22.81
CA ARG A 457 8.33 -27.19 21.84
C ARG A 457 7.09 -27.63 21.05
N TYR A 458 6.53 -26.72 20.26
CA TYR A 458 5.32 -26.91 19.44
C TYR A 458 4.11 -27.39 20.25
N PRO A 459 3.66 -26.63 21.26
CA PRO A 459 2.43 -26.97 21.97
C PRO A 459 1.23 -26.88 21.01
N GLN A 460 0.30 -27.81 21.15
CA GLN A 460 -1.04 -27.75 20.56
C GLN A 460 -2.06 -28.21 21.59
N ALA A 461 -3.05 -27.36 21.87
CA ALA A 461 -4.05 -27.61 22.89
C ALA A 461 -5.47 -27.63 22.30
N VAL A 462 -6.30 -28.59 22.75
CA VAL A 462 -7.69 -28.75 22.29
C VAL A 462 -8.58 -29.25 23.44
N VAL A 463 -9.89 -29.00 23.38
CA VAL A 463 -10.88 -29.53 24.34
C VAL A 463 -11.78 -30.55 23.65
N ASP A 464 -11.98 -31.70 24.30
CA ASP A 464 -12.60 -32.90 23.68
C ASP A 464 -14.13 -32.95 23.69
N GLY A 465 -14.80 -31.84 23.99
CA GLY A 465 -16.26 -31.75 24.12
C GLY A 465 -16.83 -32.37 25.41
N THR A 466 -16.04 -33.15 26.16
CA THR A 466 -16.43 -33.66 27.49
C THR A 466 -15.91 -32.80 28.64
N GLY A 467 -15.39 -31.62 28.32
CA GLY A 467 -14.81 -30.71 29.30
C GLY A 467 -13.43 -31.14 29.78
N ARG A 468 -12.66 -31.86 28.97
CA ARG A 468 -11.25 -32.20 29.25
C ARG A 468 -10.32 -31.50 28.27
N LEU A 469 -9.17 -31.06 28.77
CA LEU A 469 -8.15 -30.36 28.00
C LEU A 469 -7.06 -31.35 27.61
N TRP A 470 -6.71 -31.36 26.33
CA TRP A 470 -5.61 -32.14 25.78
C TRP A 470 -4.47 -31.22 25.38
N LEU A 471 -3.24 -31.63 25.66
CA LEU A 471 -2.03 -30.94 25.23
C LEU A 471 -1.11 -31.91 24.51
N PHE A 472 -0.66 -31.53 23.32
CA PHE A 472 0.31 -32.24 22.50
C PHE A 472 1.58 -31.40 22.37
N TRP A 473 2.75 -32.02 22.39
CA TRP A 473 4.03 -31.31 22.21
C TRP A 473 5.14 -32.22 21.68
N LEU A 474 6.19 -31.61 21.15
CA LEU A 474 7.44 -32.31 20.86
C LEU A 474 8.38 -32.24 22.06
N GLU A 475 8.86 -33.38 22.51
CA GLU A 475 9.85 -33.54 23.59
C GLU A 475 11.13 -34.15 23.05
N LYS A 476 12.29 -33.64 23.50
CA LYS A 476 13.59 -34.15 23.07
C LYS A 476 14.00 -35.33 23.95
N VAL A 477 13.99 -36.54 23.37
CA VAL A 477 14.38 -37.79 24.02
C VAL A 477 15.52 -38.43 23.21
N ASN A 478 16.66 -38.73 23.84
CA ASN A 478 17.83 -39.34 23.17
C ASN A 478 18.25 -38.61 21.88
N ASN A 479 18.31 -37.27 21.92
CA ASN A 479 18.58 -36.38 20.78
C ASN A 479 17.58 -36.44 19.61
N ARG A 480 16.39 -37.03 19.80
CA ARG A 480 15.30 -37.00 18.83
C ARG A 480 14.08 -36.30 19.39
N TRP A 481 13.32 -35.63 18.53
CA TRP A 481 12.04 -35.05 18.91
C TRP A 481 10.95 -36.11 18.76
N GLN A 482 10.22 -36.36 19.84
CA GLN A 482 9.10 -37.30 19.88
C GLN A 482 7.83 -36.57 20.27
N LEU A 483 6.72 -36.91 19.60
CA LEU A 483 5.41 -36.38 19.97
C LEU A 483 4.95 -37.03 21.27
N ARG A 484 4.56 -36.19 22.23
CA ARG A 484 3.96 -36.53 23.50
C ARG A 484 2.59 -35.91 23.59
N TYR A 485 1.74 -36.47 24.43
CA TYR A 485 0.47 -35.87 24.77
C TYR A 485 0.05 -36.19 26.20
N ASN A 486 -0.72 -35.28 26.77
CA ASN A 486 -1.29 -35.40 28.10
C ASN A 486 -2.72 -34.86 28.10
N ARG A 487 -3.48 -35.19 29.14
CA ARG A 487 -4.87 -34.78 29.32
C ARG A 487 -5.10 -34.29 30.75
N HIS A 488 -5.72 -33.14 30.88
CA HIS A 488 -6.24 -32.60 32.13
C HIS A 488 -7.71 -33.01 32.29
N ASP A 489 -8.04 -33.64 33.41
CA ASP A 489 -9.35 -34.24 33.65
C ASP A 489 -10.39 -33.34 34.33
N GLY A 490 -9.98 -32.13 34.70
CA GLY A 490 -10.78 -31.20 35.52
C GLY A 490 -10.10 -30.84 36.83
N THR A 491 -9.27 -31.75 37.34
CA THR A 491 -8.56 -31.57 38.62
C THR A 491 -7.06 -31.57 38.39
N ASP A 492 -6.54 -32.58 37.70
CA ASP A 492 -5.10 -32.78 37.53
C ASP A 492 -4.77 -33.20 36.08
N TRP A 493 -3.50 -33.02 35.72
CA TRP A 493 -2.91 -33.63 34.53
C TRP A 493 -2.58 -35.11 34.78
N GLY A 494 -2.80 -35.95 33.78
CA GLY A 494 -2.36 -37.36 33.80
C GLY A 494 -0.85 -37.54 33.61
N GLU A 495 -0.40 -38.80 33.50
CA GLU A 495 0.97 -39.12 33.09
C GLU A 495 1.10 -38.99 31.56
N PRO A 496 2.08 -38.22 31.03
CA PRO A 496 2.29 -38.06 29.60
C PRO A 496 2.50 -39.39 28.85
N LEU A 497 1.80 -39.55 27.72
CA LEU A 497 1.95 -40.69 26.82
C LEU A 497 2.84 -40.35 25.63
N THR A 498 3.56 -41.35 25.11
CA THR A 498 4.29 -41.26 23.84
C THR A 498 3.34 -41.50 22.69
N PHE A 499 3.44 -40.71 21.63
CA PHE A 499 2.73 -41.02 20.39
C PHE A 499 3.21 -42.37 19.82
N PRO A 500 2.30 -43.32 19.58
CA PRO A 500 2.68 -44.70 19.28
C PRO A 500 3.32 -44.83 17.90
N LEU A 501 4.05 -45.92 17.69
CA LEU A 501 4.58 -46.29 16.38
C LEU A 501 3.45 -46.56 15.38
N ASP A 502 3.75 -46.38 14.09
CA ASP A 502 2.88 -46.71 12.96
C ASP A 502 3.36 -48.02 12.32
N ALA A 503 2.66 -49.13 12.59
CA ALA A 503 3.07 -50.47 12.17
C ALA A 503 4.55 -50.81 12.52
N GLY A 504 5.02 -50.33 13.67
CA GLY A 504 6.40 -50.51 14.15
C GLY A 504 7.40 -49.45 13.67
N ASN A 505 6.98 -48.53 12.79
CA ASN A 505 7.82 -47.42 12.33
C ASN A 505 7.57 -46.14 13.13
N ASP A 506 8.59 -45.30 13.25
CA ASP A 506 8.43 -43.97 13.82
C ASP A 506 7.51 -43.13 12.90
N PRO A 507 6.43 -42.50 13.41
CA PRO A 507 5.58 -41.63 12.60
C PRO A 507 6.32 -40.36 12.09
N VAL A 508 7.47 -40.03 12.68
CA VAL A 508 8.34 -38.89 12.35
C VAL A 508 7.57 -37.56 12.38
N VAL A 509 7.30 -37.08 13.59
CA VAL A 509 6.63 -35.79 13.80
C VAL A 509 7.69 -34.69 13.93
N MET A 510 7.89 -33.91 12.85
CA MET A 510 8.95 -32.91 12.81
C MET A 510 8.48 -31.49 13.08
N ARG A 511 7.42 -31.04 12.38
CA ARG A 511 6.95 -29.65 12.34
C ARG A 511 5.45 -29.55 12.05
N ASP A 512 4.95 -28.32 12.17
CA ASP A 512 3.63 -27.90 11.73
C ASP A 512 2.49 -28.72 12.36
N LEU A 513 2.68 -29.10 13.63
CA LEU A 513 1.72 -29.87 14.42
C LEU A 513 0.40 -29.10 14.52
N GLN A 514 -0.70 -29.80 14.26
CA GLN A 514 -2.05 -29.29 14.43
C GLN A 514 -2.95 -30.40 14.94
N VAL A 515 -3.82 -30.07 15.89
CA VAL A 515 -4.77 -31.02 16.45
C VAL A 515 -6.18 -30.46 16.30
N LEU A 516 -7.13 -31.34 16.01
CA LEU A 516 -8.55 -31.04 15.95
C LEU A 516 -9.33 -32.15 16.65
N ILE A 517 -10.36 -31.76 17.39
CA ILE A 517 -11.39 -32.68 17.88
C ILE A 517 -12.57 -32.59 16.93
N ASP A 518 -13.00 -33.73 16.43
CA ASP A 518 -14.22 -33.85 15.64
C ASP A 518 -15.32 -34.53 16.47
N PRO A 519 -16.31 -33.77 16.97
CA PRO A 519 -17.44 -34.31 17.72
C PRO A 519 -18.56 -34.85 16.82
N SER A 520 -18.44 -34.73 15.49
CA SER A 520 -19.50 -35.09 14.53
C SER A 520 -19.84 -36.58 14.49
N PRO A 521 -18.88 -37.52 14.57
CA PRO A 521 -19.20 -38.93 14.77
C PRO A 521 -19.80 -39.08 16.16
N GLY A 522 -20.81 -39.95 16.34
CA GLY A 522 -21.47 -40.15 17.64
C GLY A 522 -20.53 -40.49 18.81
N THR A 523 -19.27 -40.85 18.51
CA THR A 523 -18.13 -40.81 19.43
C THR A 523 -17.12 -39.75 18.94
N PRO A 524 -16.77 -38.75 19.76
CA PRO A 524 -15.77 -37.76 19.39
C PRO A 524 -14.42 -38.41 19.07
N ARG A 525 -13.71 -37.86 18.07
CA ARG A 525 -12.42 -38.37 17.60
C ARG A 525 -11.35 -37.27 17.60
N ILE A 526 -10.10 -37.68 17.75
CA ILE A 526 -8.94 -36.78 17.73
C ILE A 526 -8.20 -36.95 16.41
N LEU A 527 -7.95 -35.85 15.71
CA LEU A 527 -7.14 -35.82 14.50
C LEU A 527 -5.86 -35.03 14.76
N VAL A 528 -4.73 -35.62 14.42
CA VAL A 528 -3.41 -34.99 14.54
C VAL A 528 -2.80 -34.90 13.15
N PHE A 529 -2.47 -33.68 12.72
CA PHE A 529 -1.81 -33.37 11.45
C PHE A 529 -0.40 -32.86 11.72
N TRP A 530 0.56 -33.22 10.86
CA TRP A 530 1.92 -32.70 10.93
C TRP A 530 2.62 -32.79 9.59
N SER A 531 3.75 -32.11 9.48
CA SER A 531 4.63 -32.19 8.31
C SER A 531 5.88 -33.03 8.61
N ARG A 532 6.24 -33.89 7.66
CA ARG A 532 7.45 -34.71 7.69
C ARG A 532 8.15 -34.71 6.34
N GLN A 533 9.44 -35.04 6.32
CA GLN A 533 10.13 -35.32 5.06
C GLN A 533 9.82 -36.75 4.60
N ALA A 534 9.39 -36.89 3.36
CA ALA A 534 9.14 -38.15 2.70
C ALA A 534 9.97 -38.25 1.43
N GLU A 535 10.46 -39.44 1.11
CA GLU A 535 11.10 -39.71 -0.19
C GLU A 535 10.05 -39.63 -1.31
N ILE A 536 10.45 -39.01 -2.42
CA ILE A 536 9.63 -38.98 -3.65
C ILE A 536 10.12 -40.03 -4.64
N SER A 537 9.48 -40.15 -5.81
CA SER A 537 9.86 -41.12 -6.86
C SER A 537 11.31 -40.98 -7.32
N THR A 538 11.91 -39.80 -7.16
CA THR A 538 13.33 -39.54 -7.44
C THR A 538 14.21 -40.00 -6.27
N PRO A 539 15.10 -41.00 -6.47
CA PRO A 539 15.95 -41.53 -5.40
C PRO A 539 16.79 -40.45 -4.71
N GLY A 540 16.86 -40.50 -3.38
CA GLY A 540 17.65 -39.56 -2.57
C GLY A 540 17.06 -38.15 -2.47
N THR A 541 15.91 -37.87 -3.09
CA THR A 541 15.22 -36.59 -2.96
C THR A 541 14.09 -36.72 -1.94
N THR A 542 14.07 -35.81 -0.95
CA THR A 542 12.97 -35.72 0.00
C THR A 542 12.18 -34.43 -0.18
N ARG A 543 10.89 -34.51 0.10
CA ARG A 543 9.97 -33.38 0.13
C ARG A 543 9.15 -33.38 1.42
N TRP A 544 8.84 -32.17 1.89
CA TRP A 544 7.85 -31.98 2.93
C TRP A 544 6.47 -32.46 2.46
N GLN A 545 5.86 -33.32 3.25
CA GLN A 545 4.50 -33.80 3.06
C GLN A 545 3.72 -33.61 4.36
N VAL A 546 2.47 -33.20 4.24
CA VAL A 546 1.52 -33.25 5.36
C VAL A 546 0.95 -34.66 5.45
N VAL A 547 0.92 -35.17 6.67
CA VAL A 547 0.25 -36.43 7.01
C VAL A 547 -0.65 -36.20 8.23
N TYR A 548 -1.59 -37.11 8.44
CA TYR A 548 -2.47 -37.07 9.59
C TYR A 548 -2.74 -38.47 10.15
N ARG A 549 -3.15 -38.53 11.42
CA ARG A 549 -3.53 -39.75 12.11
C ARG A 549 -4.77 -39.49 12.95
N ILE A 550 -5.59 -40.52 13.08
CA ILE A 550 -6.87 -40.43 13.78
C ILE A 550 -6.86 -41.37 14.99
N LYS A 551 -7.38 -40.85 16.09
CA LYS A 551 -7.85 -41.64 17.23
C LYS A 551 -9.37 -41.63 17.22
N THR A 552 -9.99 -42.80 17.13
CA THR A 552 -11.45 -42.96 16.92
C THR A 552 -12.30 -42.73 18.17
N ASP A 553 -11.66 -42.44 19.30
CA ASP A 553 -12.28 -42.14 20.59
C ASP A 553 -11.46 -41.07 21.35
N ILE A 554 -11.93 -40.71 22.54
CA ILE A 554 -11.28 -39.78 23.46
C ILE A 554 -10.70 -40.49 24.70
N ASN A 555 -10.44 -41.79 24.59
CA ASN A 555 -9.82 -42.54 25.69
C ASN A 555 -8.36 -42.10 25.85
N PHE A 556 -7.88 -42.03 27.09
CA PHE A 556 -6.49 -41.66 27.36
C PHE A 556 -5.60 -42.91 27.39
N ASP A 557 -5.32 -43.42 26.20
CA ASP A 557 -4.48 -44.59 25.92
C ASP A 557 -3.63 -44.36 24.66
N ASP A 558 -2.83 -45.35 24.27
CA ASP A 558 -1.94 -45.33 23.10
C ASP A 558 -2.55 -45.98 21.84
N LEU A 559 -3.88 -46.15 21.79
CA LEU A 559 -4.56 -46.74 20.63
C LEU A 559 -4.84 -45.67 19.57
N TRP A 560 -4.12 -45.75 18.44
CA TRP A 560 -4.21 -44.83 17.30
C TRP A 560 -4.30 -45.61 15.98
N GLY A 561 -4.96 -45.03 14.96
CA GLY A 561 -5.08 -45.60 13.61
C GLY A 561 -3.76 -45.61 12.82
N THR A 562 -3.82 -45.74 11.49
CA THR A 562 -2.63 -45.64 10.63
C THR A 562 -2.32 -44.18 10.25
N VAL A 563 -1.08 -43.91 9.84
CA VAL A 563 -0.71 -42.59 9.29
C VAL A 563 -1.18 -42.49 7.85
N ASN A 564 -1.95 -41.43 7.56
CA ASN A 564 -2.51 -41.16 6.24
C ASN A 564 -1.85 -39.93 5.62
N PRO A 565 -1.26 -40.03 4.41
CA PRO A 565 -0.77 -38.87 3.68
C PRO A 565 -1.90 -38.05 3.05
N LEU A 566 -1.68 -36.75 2.85
CA LEU A 566 -2.51 -35.96 1.93
C LEU A 566 -2.45 -36.52 0.50
N PRO A 567 -3.50 -36.30 -0.32
CA PRO A 567 -3.50 -36.72 -1.70
C PRO A 567 -2.40 -36.02 -2.50
N LYS A 568 -1.70 -36.83 -3.28
CA LYS A 568 -0.69 -36.35 -4.22
C LYS A 568 -1.34 -35.72 -5.44
N HIS A 569 -0.72 -34.67 -5.99
CA HIS A 569 -1.22 -34.04 -7.22
C HIS A 569 -0.87 -34.90 -8.45
N THR A 570 0.37 -35.40 -8.53
CA THR A 570 0.79 -36.39 -9.54
C THR A 570 1.61 -37.53 -8.91
N VAL A 571 1.90 -38.56 -9.70
CA VAL A 571 2.74 -39.69 -9.24
C VAL A 571 4.17 -39.24 -8.94
N ASP A 572 4.67 -38.23 -9.66
CA ASP A 572 6.03 -37.66 -9.54
C ASP A 572 6.08 -36.38 -8.70
N ASP A 573 5.31 -36.37 -7.61
CA ASP A 573 4.96 -35.20 -6.81
C ASP A 573 6.16 -34.45 -6.20
N ASN A 574 6.81 -33.63 -7.00
CA ASN A 574 8.01 -32.89 -6.65
C ASN A 574 7.67 -31.53 -6.01
N HIS A 575 6.70 -31.52 -5.09
CA HIS A 575 6.26 -30.33 -4.38
C HIS A 575 6.34 -30.54 -2.86
N HIS A 576 6.11 -29.47 -2.11
CA HIS A 576 6.13 -29.42 -0.67
C HIS A 576 4.73 -29.09 -0.17
N ASP A 577 4.20 -29.90 0.74
CA ASP A 577 3.00 -29.59 1.52
C ASP A 577 3.38 -29.31 2.97
N ARG A 578 2.89 -28.21 3.51
CA ARG A 578 3.17 -27.78 4.89
C ARG A 578 1.99 -27.08 5.54
N GLU A 579 2.06 -26.96 6.87
CA GLU A 579 1.25 -26.03 7.66
C GLU A 579 -0.26 -26.29 7.55
N ALA A 580 -0.67 -27.55 7.67
CA ALA A 580 -2.07 -27.93 7.59
C ALA A 580 -2.93 -27.34 8.73
N TYR A 581 -4.14 -26.94 8.39
CA TYR A 581 -5.16 -26.41 9.27
C TYR A 581 -6.51 -27.06 8.94
N PRO A 582 -6.91 -28.09 9.71
CA PRO A 582 -8.21 -28.72 9.58
C PRO A 582 -9.28 -27.86 10.26
N VAL A 583 -10.47 -27.81 9.67
CA VAL A 583 -11.65 -27.12 10.21
C VAL A 583 -12.88 -27.97 9.94
N LEU A 584 -13.82 -27.97 10.88
CA LEU A 584 -15.11 -28.59 10.69
C LEU A 584 -16.06 -27.58 10.05
N THR A 585 -16.69 -27.98 8.96
CA THR A 585 -17.69 -27.20 8.24
C THR A 585 -19.00 -27.99 8.17
N SER A 586 -20.07 -27.36 7.68
CA SER A 586 -21.32 -28.05 7.40
C SER A 586 -21.19 -29.16 6.34
N SER A 587 -20.17 -29.11 5.48
CA SER A 587 -19.88 -30.11 4.45
C SER A 587 -18.93 -31.23 4.91
N GLY A 588 -18.37 -31.14 6.13
CA GLY A 588 -17.49 -32.15 6.69
C GLY A 588 -16.15 -31.58 7.18
N LEU A 589 -15.12 -32.42 7.13
CA LEU A 589 -13.76 -32.07 7.56
C LEU A 589 -12.99 -31.45 6.38
N GLU A 590 -12.90 -30.14 6.34
CA GLU A 590 -12.10 -29.41 5.35
C GLU A 590 -10.70 -29.15 5.90
N VAL A 591 -9.67 -29.34 5.07
CA VAL A 591 -8.28 -29.08 5.45
C VAL A 591 -7.71 -28.03 4.52
N PHE A 592 -7.11 -26.99 5.10
CA PHE A 592 -6.35 -25.98 4.40
C PHE A 592 -4.85 -26.24 4.61
N TRP A 593 -4.02 -26.07 3.59
CA TRP A 593 -2.56 -26.20 3.75
C TRP A 593 -1.82 -25.33 2.74
N SER A 594 -0.54 -25.08 3.00
CA SER A 594 0.34 -24.38 2.07
C SER A 594 1.06 -25.37 1.18
N SER A 595 1.02 -25.15 -0.14
CA SER A 595 1.69 -26.00 -1.11
C SER A 595 2.28 -25.19 -2.26
N ASN A 596 3.38 -25.67 -2.84
CA ASN A 596 3.94 -25.19 -4.10
C ASN A 596 3.74 -26.19 -5.24
N ARG A 597 2.59 -26.88 -5.23
CA ARG A 597 2.16 -27.76 -6.32
C ARG A 597 1.76 -26.96 -7.56
N GLU A 598 1.70 -27.65 -8.70
CA GLU A 598 1.41 -27.06 -10.02
C GLU A 598 2.40 -25.95 -10.42
N ASP A 599 1.91 -24.90 -11.06
CA ASP A 599 2.65 -23.68 -11.45
C ASP A 599 2.76 -22.67 -10.31
N SER A 600 2.23 -23.01 -9.14
CA SER A 600 2.09 -22.07 -8.05
C SER A 600 3.37 -21.97 -7.21
N GLY A 601 3.75 -20.73 -6.91
CA GLY A 601 4.47 -20.47 -5.67
C GLY A 601 3.69 -20.96 -4.46
N TRP A 602 4.29 -20.89 -3.26
CA TRP A 602 3.59 -21.25 -2.03
C TRP A 602 2.20 -20.58 -1.98
N SER A 603 1.15 -21.37 -2.13
CA SER A 603 -0.24 -20.92 -2.17
C SER A 603 -1.06 -21.74 -1.18
N ILE A 604 -2.24 -21.25 -0.82
CA ILE A 604 -3.17 -21.98 0.04
C ILE A 604 -4.05 -22.88 -0.80
N TRP A 605 -4.12 -24.14 -0.39
CA TRP A 605 -4.92 -25.19 -0.99
C TRP A 605 -5.95 -25.67 0.01
N SER A 606 -7.11 -26.12 -0.47
CA SER A 606 -8.11 -26.79 0.36
C SER A 606 -8.63 -28.08 -0.27
N GLY A 607 -9.12 -28.96 0.58
CA GLY A 607 -9.76 -30.21 0.22
C GLY A 607 -10.59 -30.75 1.39
N VAL A 608 -11.66 -31.47 1.08
CA VAL A 608 -12.55 -32.07 2.08
C VAL A 608 -12.27 -33.57 2.17
N ILE A 609 -12.10 -34.08 3.38
CA ILE A 609 -11.97 -35.52 3.62
C ILE A 609 -13.37 -36.13 3.65
N THR A 610 -13.69 -36.97 2.66
CA THR A 610 -15.00 -37.62 2.53
C THR A 610 -15.07 -38.94 3.29
N ASP A 611 -13.98 -39.70 3.32
CA ASP A 611 -13.84 -40.90 4.14
C ASP A 611 -12.45 -40.95 4.77
N THR A 612 -12.43 -40.80 6.09
CA THR A 612 -11.21 -40.83 6.89
C THR A 612 -10.55 -42.22 6.99
N VAL A 613 -11.31 -43.30 6.78
CA VAL A 613 -10.80 -44.69 6.83
C VAL A 613 -10.17 -45.07 5.50
N ALA A 614 -10.86 -44.75 4.39
CA ALA A 614 -10.34 -44.99 3.05
C ALA A 614 -9.33 -43.92 2.58
N ASN A 615 -9.16 -42.84 3.34
CA ASN A 615 -8.37 -41.66 2.97
C ASN A 615 -8.81 -41.08 1.61
N THR A 616 -10.12 -40.93 1.42
CA THR A 616 -10.70 -40.33 0.21
C THR A 616 -10.99 -38.85 0.43
N TRP A 617 -10.79 -38.09 -0.64
CA TRP A 617 -10.92 -36.64 -0.64
C TRP A 617 -11.81 -36.20 -1.79
N ASP A 618 -12.53 -35.11 -1.59
CA ASP A 618 -13.15 -34.36 -2.68
C ASP A 618 -12.09 -33.68 -3.55
N GLN A 619 -12.54 -32.98 -4.59
CA GLN A 619 -11.67 -32.21 -5.46
C GLN A 619 -10.86 -31.19 -4.64
N ILE A 620 -9.54 -31.31 -4.74
CA ILE A 620 -8.59 -30.35 -4.18
C ILE A 620 -8.57 -29.10 -5.06
N GLN A 621 -8.59 -27.93 -4.44
CA GLN A 621 -8.60 -26.65 -5.13
C GLN A 621 -7.64 -25.65 -4.51
N ARG A 622 -7.09 -24.78 -5.36
CA ARG A 622 -6.31 -23.62 -4.94
C ARG A 622 -7.27 -22.53 -4.48
N VAL A 623 -7.02 -21.98 -3.29
CA VAL A 623 -7.89 -20.97 -2.66
C VAL A 623 -7.37 -19.55 -2.90
N SER A 624 -6.05 -19.38 -2.97
CA SER A 624 -5.40 -18.07 -2.94
C SER A 624 -4.52 -17.82 -4.18
N SER A 625 -4.07 -16.58 -4.35
CA SER A 625 -3.34 -16.15 -5.56
C SER A 625 -1.99 -16.84 -5.75
N VAL A 626 -1.56 -17.03 -7.01
CA VAL A 626 -0.22 -17.54 -7.35
C VAL A 626 0.89 -16.49 -7.22
N ASP A 627 0.49 -15.23 -7.05
CA ASP A 627 1.35 -14.08 -7.19
C ASP A 627 2.32 -13.88 -6.04
N TYR A 628 2.07 -14.48 -4.88
CA TYR A 628 2.81 -14.27 -3.64
C TYR A 628 3.09 -15.60 -2.95
N SER A 629 4.01 -15.60 -1.98
CA SER A 629 4.23 -16.73 -1.09
C SER A 629 3.28 -16.62 0.10
N GLN A 630 2.35 -17.56 0.20
CA GLN A 630 1.25 -17.59 1.16
C GLN A 630 1.35 -18.82 2.06
N ARG A 631 1.36 -18.60 3.37
CA ARG A 631 1.80 -19.57 4.39
C ARG A 631 0.86 -19.64 5.59
N SER A 632 0.89 -20.76 6.29
CA SER A 632 0.23 -21.00 7.59
C SER A 632 -1.24 -20.55 7.62
N PRO A 633 -2.10 -21.18 6.82
CA PRO A 633 -3.52 -20.86 6.81
C PRO A 633 -4.17 -21.13 8.16
N ILE A 634 -5.15 -20.31 8.50
CA ILE A 634 -6.05 -20.44 9.65
C ILE A 634 -7.45 -20.18 9.16
N ALA A 635 -8.30 -21.19 9.23
CA ALA A 635 -9.71 -21.06 8.91
C ALA A 635 -10.52 -20.85 10.20
N ILE A 636 -11.22 -19.73 10.29
CA ILE A 636 -12.16 -19.43 11.37
C ILE A 636 -13.58 -19.61 10.81
N PRO A 637 -14.32 -20.64 11.23
CA PRO A 637 -15.71 -20.78 10.84
C PRO A 637 -16.56 -19.70 11.54
N ILE A 638 -17.36 -18.99 10.77
CA ILE A 638 -18.25 -17.91 11.24
C ILE A 638 -19.60 -18.13 10.57
N ILE A 639 -20.60 -18.67 11.27
CA ILE A 639 -22.00 -18.86 10.84
C ILE A 639 -22.14 -19.10 9.30
N ASP A 640 -21.92 -20.34 8.87
CA ASP A 640 -21.96 -20.77 7.45
C ASP A 640 -20.97 -20.07 6.49
N ARG A 641 -20.02 -19.31 7.02
CA ARG A 641 -18.92 -18.65 6.29
C ARG A 641 -17.57 -19.10 6.84
N ILE A 642 -16.51 -18.87 6.08
CA ILE A 642 -15.13 -19.06 6.54
C ILE A 642 -14.38 -17.75 6.41
N TRP A 643 -13.70 -17.35 7.48
CA TRP A 643 -12.68 -16.32 7.42
C TRP A 643 -11.30 -16.99 7.44
N LEU A 644 -10.61 -16.92 6.32
CA LEU A 644 -9.28 -17.51 6.13
C LEU A 644 -8.23 -16.44 6.34
N ILE A 645 -7.36 -16.64 7.33
CA ILE A 645 -6.22 -15.77 7.63
C ILE A 645 -4.95 -16.53 7.29
N TYR A 646 -3.98 -15.87 6.66
CA TYR A 646 -2.70 -16.47 6.30
C TYR A 646 -1.60 -15.42 6.25
N TYR A 647 -0.36 -15.91 6.27
CA TYR A 647 0.82 -15.11 6.04
C TYR A 647 1.03 -14.90 4.55
N SER A 648 1.39 -13.68 4.13
CA SER A 648 1.77 -13.38 2.74
C SER A 648 2.92 -12.39 2.69
N ASN A 649 3.81 -12.57 1.70
CA ASN A 649 4.88 -11.62 1.40
C ASN A 649 4.42 -10.47 0.48
N ARG A 650 3.11 -10.31 0.29
CA ARG A 650 2.51 -9.26 -0.52
C ARG A 650 2.86 -7.86 -0.01
N GLU A 651 3.21 -6.98 -0.94
CA GLU A 651 3.52 -5.57 -0.68
C GLU A 651 2.28 -4.74 -0.35
N ARG A 652 2.51 -3.62 0.34
CA ARG A 652 1.46 -2.67 0.67
C ARG A 652 1.48 -1.52 -0.31
N SER A 653 0.33 -1.22 -0.91
CA SER A 653 0.18 0.00 -1.70
C SER A 653 -0.41 1.13 -0.87
N TYR A 654 0.11 2.34 -1.06
CA TYR A 654 -0.45 3.57 -0.53
C TYR A 654 -0.86 4.48 -1.68
N ASP A 655 -2.08 4.97 -1.64
CA ASP A 655 -2.51 6.05 -2.53
C ASP A 655 -2.14 7.38 -1.87
N SER A 656 -1.45 8.25 -2.61
CA SER A 656 -1.05 9.55 -2.09
C SER A 656 -2.26 10.48 -1.96
N GLN A 657 -2.47 11.04 -0.76
CA GLN A 657 -3.54 12.02 -0.53
C GLN A 657 -3.25 13.37 -1.20
N ALA A 658 -1.96 13.73 -1.35
CA ALA A 658 -1.52 14.98 -1.99
C ALA A 658 -1.49 14.85 -3.52
N TYR A 659 -1.18 13.66 -4.04
CA TYR A 659 -1.04 13.38 -5.47
C TYR A 659 -1.87 12.15 -5.83
N ARG A 660 -3.18 12.34 -6.08
CA ARG A 660 -4.16 11.25 -6.21
C ARG A 660 -3.89 10.24 -7.34
N ALA A 661 -3.03 10.56 -8.30
CA ALA A 661 -2.59 9.65 -9.37
C ALA A 661 -1.40 8.76 -8.94
N THR A 662 -0.75 9.09 -7.82
CA THR A 662 0.46 8.43 -7.36
C THR A 662 0.13 7.31 -6.38
N ARG A 663 0.57 6.09 -6.71
CA ARG A 663 0.45 4.90 -5.89
C ARG A 663 1.85 4.36 -5.56
N THR A 664 2.22 4.40 -4.28
CA THR A 664 3.53 3.93 -3.81
C THR A 664 3.42 2.50 -3.30
N PHE A 665 4.24 1.59 -3.83
CA PHE A 665 4.37 0.22 -3.31
C PHE A 665 5.50 0.14 -2.28
N ASP A 666 5.17 -0.27 -1.07
CA ASP A 666 6.10 -0.33 0.04
C ASP A 666 6.49 -1.77 0.36
N ARG A 667 7.72 -2.08 -0.02
CA ARG A 667 8.32 -3.40 0.12
C ARG A 667 9.06 -3.59 1.43
N ARG A 668 9.17 -2.58 2.28
CA ARG A 668 9.75 -2.74 3.63
C ARG A 668 8.99 -3.78 4.45
N TYR A 669 7.70 -3.87 4.18
CA TYR A 669 6.75 -4.76 4.83
C TYR A 669 6.52 -6.06 4.06
N ALA A 670 7.17 -6.26 2.90
CA ALA A 670 7.07 -7.47 2.10
C ALA A 670 8.41 -8.21 2.07
N GLY A 671 8.38 -9.54 2.19
CA GLY A 671 9.53 -10.38 1.95
C GLY A 671 9.79 -10.57 0.46
N THR A 672 11.05 -10.70 0.07
CA THR A 672 11.43 -11.12 -1.28
C THR A 672 11.75 -12.60 -1.32
N THR A 673 11.35 -13.28 -2.39
CA THR A 673 11.48 -14.75 -2.50
C THR A 673 12.70 -15.15 -3.32
N THR A 674 13.20 -16.37 -3.11
CA THR A 674 14.22 -16.94 -4.01
C THR A 674 13.57 -17.30 -5.35
N VAL A 675 14.30 -17.07 -6.45
CA VAL A 675 13.85 -17.46 -7.79
C VAL A 675 13.68 -18.98 -7.86
N ASP A 676 12.50 -19.43 -8.26
CA ASP A 676 12.18 -20.84 -8.54
C ASP A 676 11.83 -20.97 -10.02
N VAL A 677 12.66 -21.72 -10.76
CA VAL A 677 12.54 -21.89 -12.22
C VAL A 677 11.23 -22.57 -12.65
N ARG A 678 10.49 -23.16 -11.70
CA ARG A 678 9.20 -23.81 -11.96
C ARG A 678 8.04 -22.82 -11.99
N HIS A 679 8.19 -21.62 -11.42
CA HIS A 679 7.10 -20.65 -11.29
C HIS A 679 7.16 -19.60 -12.41
N LEU A 680 6.64 -19.94 -13.58
CA LEU A 680 6.69 -19.09 -14.77
C LEU A 680 6.08 -17.71 -14.55
N GLN A 681 4.97 -17.61 -13.81
CA GLN A 681 4.31 -16.33 -13.50
C GLN A 681 5.19 -15.39 -12.67
N ARG A 682 6.03 -15.93 -11.78
CA ARG A 682 6.99 -15.12 -11.01
C ARG A 682 8.16 -14.70 -11.88
N ILE A 683 8.65 -15.62 -12.73
CA ILE A 683 9.74 -15.35 -13.66
C ILE A 683 9.35 -14.27 -14.67
N GLN A 684 8.11 -14.27 -15.17
CA GLN A 684 7.58 -13.24 -16.07
C GLN A 684 7.57 -11.84 -15.45
N LYS A 685 7.59 -11.73 -14.11
CA LYS A 685 7.71 -10.43 -13.43
C LYS A 685 9.13 -9.88 -13.46
N TYR A 686 10.14 -10.67 -13.81
CA TYR A 686 11.54 -10.26 -13.77
C TYR A 686 11.77 -8.92 -14.48
N GLY A 687 12.40 -7.99 -13.76
CA GLY A 687 12.72 -6.67 -14.31
C GLY A 687 11.54 -5.70 -14.43
N LEU A 688 10.32 -6.16 -14.13
CA LEU A 688 9.11 -5.33 -14.03
C LEU A 688 8.99 -4.75 -12.60
N GLU A 689 8.08 -3.79 -12.46
CA GLU A 689 7.70 -3.22 -11.17
C GLU A 689 7.33 -4.31 -10.14
N PRO A 690 6.42 -5.26 -10.43
CA PRO A 690 5.97 -6.26 -9.45
C PRO A 690 6.99 -7.38 -9.15
N ASP A 691 8.24 -7.28 -9.62
CA ASP A 691 9.27 -8.28 -9.34
C ASP A 691 9.73 -8.27 -7.88
N TYR A 692 9.25 -9.19 -7.06
CA TYR A 692 9.65 -9.33 -5.65
C TYR A 692 10.69 -10.43 -5.42
N GLN A 693 11.39 -10.90 -6.46
CA GLN A 693 12.39 -11.95 -6.32
C GLN A 693 13.76 -11.39 -5.88
N THR A 694 14.56 -12.25 -5.27
CA THR A 694 15.93 -11.93 -4.83
C THR A 694 16.97 -12.35 -5.86
N TYR A 695 17.95 -11.47 -6.06
CA TYR A 695 19.04 -11.61 -7.01
C TYR A 695 20.38 -11.28 -6.36
N THR A 696 21.47 -11.69 -7.00
CA THR A 696 22.82 -11.31 -6.57
C THR A 696 23.08 -9.83 -6.83
N TYR A 697 23.83 -9.19 -5.92
CA TYR A 697 24.22 -7.79 -6.07
C TYR A 697 24.99 -7.59 -7.39
N ASP A 698 24.59 -6.58 -8.16
CA ASP A 698 25.20 -6.24 -9.45
C ASP A 698 26.18 -5.05 -9.30
N ILE A 699 27.46 -5.34 -9.51
CA ILE A 699 28.55 -4.34 -9.49
C ILE A 699 28.81 -3.70 -10.86
N GLY A 700 28.14 -4.17 -11.92
CA GLY A 700 28.44 -3.78 -13.30
C GLY A 700 29.79 -4.33 -13.79
N ALA A 701 30.14 -3.99 -15.03
CA ALA A 701 31.44 -4.37 -15.60
C ALA A 701 32.50 -3.32 -15.25
N ASN A 702 33.67 -3.77 -14.75
CA ASN A 702 34.76 -2.87 -14.32
C ASN A 702 34.31 -1.80 -13.30
N GLU A 703 33.38 -2.15 -12.40
CA GLU A 703 32.80 -1.23 -11.40
C GLU A 703 32.01 -0.04 -11.99
N VAL A 704 31.73 -0.07 -13.30
CA VAL A 704 30.87 0.90 -13.98
C VAL A 704 29.49 0.29 -14.12
N ARG A 705 28.48 0.95 -13.53
CA ARG A 705 27.07 0.54 -13.59
C ARG A 705 26.29 1.44 -14.54
N ASN A 706 25.49 0.84 -15.40
CA ASN A 706 24.54 1.53 -16.29
C ASN A 706 23.09 1.15 -15.92
N ASP A 707 22.10 1.62 -16.68
CA ASP A 707 20.68 1.40 -16.40
C ASP A 707 20.21 -0.08 -16.52
N THR A 708 21.07 -1.00 -16.98
CA THR A 708 20.81 -2.45 -16.90
C THR A 708 21.27 -3.06 -15.58
N ASN A 709 22.21 -2.42 -14.87
CA ASN A 709 22.70 -2.85 -13.57
C ASN A 709 21.81 -2.31 -12.44
N ARG A 710 20.64 -2.93 -12.29
CA ARG A 710 19.54 -2.47 -11.42
C ARG A 710 19.60 -3.04 -10.00
N ILE A 711 20.16 -4.23 -9.82
CA ILE A 711 20.15 -4.94 -8.52
C ILE A 711 21.28 -4.43 -7.63
N ALA A 712 21.11 -3.26 -7.03
CA ALA A 712 22.08 -2.70 -6.09
C ALA A 712 21.43 -1.91 -4.96
N ARG A 713 22.17 -1.70 -3.86
CA ARG A 713 21.64 -1.17 -2.59
C ARG A 713 21.21 0.29 -2.67
N ASP A 714 21.84 1.03 -3.56
CA ASP A 714 21.65 2.45 -3.82
C ASP A 714 20.75 2.71 -5.03
N THR A 715 20.18 1.68 -5.65
CA THR A 715 19.42 1.84 -6.90
C THR A 715 17.92 1.94 -6.65
N VAL A 716 17.33 3.01 -7.18
CA VAL A 716 15.89 3.25 -7.22
C VAL A 716 15.43 3.19 -8.67
N GLY A 717 14.57 2.23 -8.99
CA GLY A 717 13.94 2.11 -10.31
C GLY A 717 12.76 3.04 -10.45
N VAL A 718 12.71 3.82 -11.53
CA VAL A 718 11.60 4.70 -11.90
C VAL A 718 10.98 4.15 -13.18
N PHE A 719 9.84 3.48 -13.06
CA PHE A 719 9.09 2.93 -14.19
C PHE A 719 8.24 4.04 -14.80
N LEU A 720 8.48 4.37 -16.07
CA LEU A 720 7.78 5.44 -16.79
C LEU A 720 6.70 4.83 -17.68
N GLN A 721 5.44 5.17 -17.44
CA GLN A 721 4.33 4.72 -18.28
C GLN A 721 4.20 5.64 -19.49
N SER A 722 4.50 5.12 -20.69
CA SER A 722 4.34 5.87 -21.94
C SER A 722 3.38 5.13 -22.89
N GLN A 723 2.13 5.56 -22.95
CA GLN A 723 1.12 4.94 -23.84
C GLN A 723 1.15 5.49 -25.28
N THR A 724 1.83 6.62 -25.52
CA THR A 724 1.75 7.40 -26.76
C THR A 724 3.10 7.85 -27.32
N TYR A 725 4.21 7.57 -26.64
CA TYR A 725 5.54 8.04 -27.04
C TYR A 725 6.34 6.97 -27.77
N THR A 726 7.08 7.40 -28.79
CA THR A 726 8.13 6.59 -29.43
C THR A 726 9.32 6.41 -28.49
N ASP A 727 10.14 5.38 -28.71
CA ASP A 727 11.34 5.12 -27.90
C ASP A 727 12.30 6.34 -27.87
N GLU A 728 12.37 7.10 -28.96
CA GLU A 728 13.21 8.31 -29.06
C GLU A 728 12.69 9.44 -28.15
N GLU A 729 11.38 9.64 -28.10
CA GLU A 729 10.75 10.65 -27.23
C GLU A 729 10.87 10.27 -25.76
N VAL A 730 10.70 8.99 -25.42
CA VAL A 730 10.89 8.51 -24.04
C VAL A 730 12.34 8.71 -23.60
N ASN A 731 13.32 8.41 -24.45
CA ASN A 731 14.72 8.63 -24.14
C ASN A 731 15.07 10.12 -23.98
N ALA A 732 14.48 11.00 -24.80
CA ALA A 732 14.65 12.45 -24.65
C ALA A 732 14.09 12.95 -23.30
N GLU A 733 12.95 12.43 -22.86
CA GLU A 733 12.38 12.76 -21.55
C GLU A 733 13.20 12.17 -20.39
N ILE A 734 13.75 10.96 -20.53
CA ILE A 734 14.67 10.37 -19.53
C ILE A 734 15.89 11.28 -19.34
N GLU A 735 16.51 11.74 -20.42
CA GLU A 735 17.69 12.62 -20.33
C GLU A 735 17.35 13.99 -19.73
N ARG A 736 16.11 14.47 -19.90
CA ARG A 736 15.59 15.66 -19.22
C ARG A 736 15.36 15.44 -17.73
N LEU A 737 14.86 14.26 -17.34
CA LEU A 737 14.54 13.90 -15.95
C LEU A 737 15.78 13.66 -15.10
N ARG A 738 16.80 13.01 -15.67
CA ARG A 738 18.02 12.55 -14.97
C ARG A 738 18.68 13.61 -14.07
N PRO A 739 18.98 14.84 -14.53
CA PRO A 739 19.63 15.85 -13.67
C PRO A 739 18.71 16.37 -12.57
N VAL A 740 17.39 16.40 -12.78
CA VAL A 740 16.45 16.99 -11.82
C VAL A 740 16.10 16.01 -10.72
N ILE A 741 15.86 14.74 -11.04
CA ILE A 741 15.52 13.73 -10.02
C ILE A 741 16.62 13.59 -8.98
N GLN A 742 17.89 13.72 -9.38
CA GLN A 742 19.01 13.66 -8.45
C GLN A 742 18.96 14.75 -7.36
N GLU A 743 18.30 15.90 -7.60
CA GLU A 743 18.11 16.95 -6.59
C GLU A 743 17.07 16.56 -5.52
N PHE A 744 16.18 15.60 -5.82
CA PHE A 744 15.12 15.12 -4.93
C PHE A 744 15.42 13.76 -4.30
N MET A 745 16.59 13.18 -4.60
CA MET A 745 17.06 11.90 -4.06
C MET A 745 18.26 12.09 -3.12
N PRO A 746 18.50 11.17 -2.17
CA PRO A 746 19.75 11.16 -1.40
C PRO A 746 20.96 11.07 -2.33
N ILE A 747 22.05 11.77 -1.98
CA ILE A 747 23.29 11.78 -2.79
C ILE A 747 23.91 10.39 -2.96
N THR A 748 23.60 9.47 -2.05
CA THR A 748 24.06 8.08 -2.08
C THR A 748 23.31 7.24 -3.10
N ASP A 749 22.15 7.70 -3.56
CA ASP A 749 21.20 6.91 -4.33
C ASP A 749 21.25 7.30 -5.81
N ARG A 750 20.94 6.31 -6.65
CA ARG A 750 20.98 6.39 -8.11
C ARG A 750 19.60 6.05 -8.67
N ALA A 751 19.02 6.96 -9.44
CA ALA A 751 17.83 6.68 -10.24
C ALA A 751 18.18 5.87 -11.48
N VAL A 752 17.40 4.82 -11.75
CA VAL A 752 17.42 4.08 -13.01
C VAL A 752 16.04 4.16 -13.65
N PHE A 753 15.98 4.73 -14.84
CA PHE A 753 14.72 4.88 -15.58
C PHE A 753 14.44 3.60 -16.37
N ILE A 754 13.20 3.13 -16.27
CA ILE A 754 12.74 1.91 -16.93
C ILE A 754 11.52 2.31 -17.77
N PRO A 755 11.66 2.43 -19.09
CA PRO A 755 10.50 2.65 -19.94
C PRO A 755 9.57 1.46 -19.82
N TYR A 756 8.31 1.72 -19.50
CA TYR A 756 7.25 0.73 -19.41
C TYR A 756 6.22 1.06 -20.48
N SER A 757 6.21 0.26 -21.54
CA SER A 757 5.21 0.33 -22.59
C SER A 757 4.29 -0.89 -22.45
N ASP A 758 2.98 -0.68 -22.40
CA ASP A 758 1.98 -1.76 -22.42
C ASP A 758 1.86 -2.39 -23.84
N TYR A 759 2.96 -2.47 -24.60
CA TYR A 759 2.95 -3.19 -25.87
C TYR A 759 2.86 -4.69 -25.57
N HIS A 760 1.69 -5.27 -25.83
CA HIS A 760 1.54 -6.70 -26.04
C HIS A 760 2.40 -7.10 -27.24
N SER A 761 3.67 -7.45 -27.01
CA SER A 761 4.49 -8.08 -28.04
C SER A 761 4.02 -9.53 -28.21
N GLU A 762 3.19 -9.78 -29.23
CA GLU A 762 2.92 -11.14 -29.70
C GLU A 762 4.17 -11.72 -30.34
N TYR A 763 4.70 -12.79 -29.75
CA TYR A 763 5.80 -13.55 -30.34
C TYR A 763 5.22 -14.61 -31.29
N VAL A 764 5.42 -14.43 -32.60
CA VAL A 764 5.15 -15.49 -33.58
C VAL A 764 6.33 -16.47 -33.59
N TYR A 765 6.14 -17.63 -32.97
CA TYR A 765 7.09 -18.74 -33.13
C TYR A 765 6.91 -19.38 -34.50
N SER A 766 7.92 -19.27 -35.37
CA SER A 766 7.98 -20.13 -36.57
C SER A 766 8.71 -21.43 -36.23
N TYR A 767 8.02 -22.57 -36.37
CA TYR A 767 8.58 -23.91 -36.10
C TYR A 767 9.59 -24.39 -37.15
N THR A 768 9.96 -23.55 -38.11
CA THR A 768 10.74 -23.94 -39.28
C THR A 768 11.90 -22.98 -39.55
N ARG A 769 12.89 -22.91 -38.66
CA ARG A 769 14.33 -22.75 -39.00
C ARG A 769 15.21 -22.67 -37.75
N SER A 770 16.34 -23.36 -37.80
CA SER A 770 17.38 -23.30 -36.78
C SER A 770 18.16 -21.98 -36.87
N CYS A 771 18.25 -21.26 -35.73
CA CYS A 771 19.19 -20.15 -35.45
C CYS A 771 19.38 -19.08 -36.55
N SER A 772 18.68 -17.96 -36.44
CA SER A 772 19.14 -16.66 -36.95
C SER A 772 18.87 -15.56 -35.89
N PRO A 773 19.75 -14.54 -35.71
CA PRO A 773 19.65 -13.55 -34.63
C PRO A 773 18.67 -12.39 -34.92
N ALA A 774 17.97 -12.40 -36.04
CA ALA A 774 17.03 -11.35 -36.41
C ALA A 774 15.60 -11.77 -36.02
N ALA A 775 15.08 -11.23 -34.93
CA ALA A 775 13.65 -11.28 -34.64
C ALA A 775 12.92 -10.44 -35.71
N HIS A 776 11.92 -11.02 -36.36
CA HIS A 776 11.03 -10.27 -37.26
C HIS A 776 9.95 -9.61 -36.42
N TYR A 777 9.82 -8.29 -36.56
CA TYR A 777 8.76 -7.49 -35.95
C TYR A 777 7.63 -7.35 -36.98
N ILE A 778 6.39 -7.61 -36.58
CA ILE A 778 5.22 -7.12 -37.30
C ILE A 778 4.86 -5.79 -36.63
N THR A 779 4.98 -4.70 -37.38
CA THR A 779 4.45 -3.40 -36.97
C THR A 779 3.04 -3.27 -37.54
N GLU A 780 2.04 -3.21 -36.68
CA GLU A 780 0.73 -2.70 -37.06
C GLU A 780 0.71 -1.19 -36.80
N THR A 781 0.73 -0.41 -37.87
CA THR A 781 0.45 1.04 -37.81
C THR A 781 -1.04 1.25 -38.03
N TYR A 782 -1.75 1.70 -37.00
CA TYR A 782 -3.09 2.27 -37.18
C TYR A 782 -2.94 3.68 -37.76
N ALA A 783 -3.30 3.84 -39.04
CA ALA A 783 -3.59 5.14 -39.62
C ALA A 783 -5.09 5.38 -39.51
N ASP A 784 -5.50 6.36 -38.71
CA ASP A 784 -6.88 6.82 -38.63
C ASP A 784 -7.18 7.72 -39.84
N ASP A 785 -7.33 7.10 -41.01
CA ASP A 785 -7.81 7.78 -42.21
C ASP A 785 -9.18 7.22 -42.59
N PHE A 786 -10.19 8.09 -42.49
CA PHE A 786 -11.50 7.90 -43.10
C PHE A 786 -11.32 7.68 -44.62
N VAL A 787 -11.24 6.42 -45.07
CA VAL A 787 -11.79 5.85 -46.33
C VAL A 787 -11.27 4.41 -46.49
N SER A 788 -12.20 3.50 -46.77
CA SER A 788 -11.99 2.07 -46.99
C SER A 788 -10.96 1.73 -48.08
N ALA A 789 -9.89 1.02 -47.72
CA ALA A 789 -9.27 -0.03 -48.55
C ALA A 789 -8.35 -0.92 -47.69
N LEU A 790 -8.73 -2.19 -47.51
CA LEU A 790 -7.81 -3.24 -47.07
C LEU A 790 -6.93 -3.62 -48.26
N THR A 791 -5.63 -3.43 -48.14
CA THR A 791 -4.65 -4.12 -49.00
C THR A 791 -3.61 -4.76 -48.09
N GLU A 792 -3.68 -6.09 -48.03
CA GLU A 792 -2.65 -6.94 -47.46
C GLU A 792 -1.68 -7.30 -48.59
N SER A 793 -0.41 -6.92 -48.47
CA SER A 793 0.63 -7.39 -49.39
C SER A 793 1.79 -7.97 -48.59
N ALA A 794 1.93 -9.29 -48.67
CA ALA A 794 3.15 -9.98 -48.29
C ALA A 794 4.19 -9.79 -49.41
N PHE A 795 5.36 -9.27 -49.08
CA PHE A 795 6.51 -9.28 -49.98
C PHE A 795 7.41 -10.48 -49.63
N GLU A 796 7.81 -11.26 -50.63
CA GLU A 796 8.83 -12.30 -50.49
C GLU A 796 10.22 -11.76 -50.89
N ASP A 797 11.25 -12.45 -50.40
CA ASP A 797 12.67 -12.05 -50.41
C ASP A 797 13.26 -11.71 -51.79
N GLY A 798 13.79 -10.49 -51.89
CA GLY A 798 15.07 -10.17 -52.55
C GLY A 798 15.18 -10.28 -54.07
N GLU A 799 14.87 -9.20 -54.79
CA GLU A 799 15.66 -8.77 -55.96
C GLU A 799 15.80 -7.24 -55.97
N ASP A 800 17.05 -6.78 -56.09
CA ASP A 800 17.48 -5.39 -56.19
C ASP A 800 17.16 -4.86 -57.60
N PHE A 801 16.39 -3.78 -57.76
CA PHE A 801 16.50 -2.90 -58.93
C PHE A 801 16.07 -1.47 -58.62
N SER A 802 17.01 -0.57 -58.90
CA SER A 802 16.82 0.84 -59.18
C SER A 802 15.70 1.10 -60.18
N ASP A 803 14.89 2.14 -59.94
CA ASP A 803 14.74 3.18 -60.96
C ASP A 803 14.29 4.52 -60.37
N SER A 804 15.03 5.55 -60.78
CA SER A 804 14.69 6.96 -60.61
C SER A 804 13.53 7.36 -61.54
N LEU A 805 12.78 8.39 -61.14
CA LEU A 805 12.27 9.54 -61.94
C LEU A 805 11.15 10.16 -61.07
N GLY A 806 11.22 11.40 -60.61
CA GLY A 806 11.34 12.61 -61.43
C GLY A 806 10.03 13.39 -61.23
N GLY A 807 10.12 14.66 -60.83
CA GLY A 807 9.00 15.45 -60.36
C GLY A 807 7.99 15.91 -61.41
N THR A 808 7.21 16.92 -60.99
CA THR A 808 6.04 17.59 -61.63
C THR A 808 4.75 16.77 -61.49
N SER A 809 3.66 17.28 -60.95
CA SER A 809 3.12 18.65 -60.81
C SER A 809 2.36 18.81 -59.50
#